data_AF-A0A7S9PTV2-F1
#
_entry.id   AF-A0A7S9PTV2-F1
#
_cell.length_a   1.000
_cell.length_b   1.000
_cell.length_c   1.000
_cell.angle_alpha   90.00
_cell.angle_beta   90.00
_cell.angle_gamma   90.00
#
_symmetry.space_group_name_H-M   'P 1'
#
loop_
_entity.id
_entity.type
_entity.pdbx_description
1 polymer ?
#
loop_
_entity_poly.entity_id
_entity_poly.type
_entity_poly.pdbx_seq_one_letter_code
_entity_poly.pdbx_strand_id
1 'polypeptide(L)'
;MQSTESEVSEKKSRPKKYEKDATATEAEENTPTEPTTSRKGAGSKSKRKSKAQLDVKTIRPAMLKLRPIDNKTTQKVPELSYNLDRVLFNPGVYHMQDHRSGVFNFDPYLASIMPVEEFDFDVLREYITSSKDAKLRELCAEHGLKYCGSTSSMTSILSHFHFLLSAWRSPNFENLSQSLNPGSLTFAALTRGPAAAFAHFKDGVYAIDADKEYDTENILSMLGKSMEKLLTLPKEEFEKHRRSRSHQLSDDKKNVEEAYHFTTLGDFMMRSQLDAHDPRLPGSGVFDLKTRAVISIRMDVKGYEKGVGYEIRKRFGQWESFEREYYDMIRAAFLKYSLQVRMGRMDGIFVAFHNTQRIFGFQYISLAEMDHAIHGTNDTRLGDEEFKCSVALLNDLMNRATQRFPERTLRLHVETRPTKVPLTYFFVEPVTEEEMRKIQEAGKPSVEQLERDIQGLSLEEREAETARMQNSNAEEADKGTDELSVNDPQNDDTWKEMMSKVDEAVENESLGVRSIREAVQEALEQSGLLQDKTELESEKYLDDLVSALTAHSSEAKEVRESRTANDDAGAGQNSMESQPVDTDNTTLANLIFKVTEGINDKKPNLRTFERKVADLASQAKKSDPSNNDDTTAKTDSDDSADELEALDSEANEAHKDSSATEQPKGELLGMYVSIRNRVNGEFVPRPVGSGKPLDWSVQYTITELSDKKAKSIYAQIKKRRKDVLATDPGTRSAEWYRMFKGQLPIFTKQGQKYREVREQQEAGSPVYVAWDTEPLPPNKTSKRDS
;
A
#
# COMPACT_ATOMS: atom_id res chain seq x y z
N MET A 1 64.99 -25.16 22.48
CA MET A 1 65.92 -25.58 21.39
C MET A 1 65.26 -25.13 20.10
N GLN A 2 65.79 -24.06 19.49
CA GLN A 2 66.73 -24.07 18.34
C GLN A 2 65.94 -24.20 17.01
N SER A 3 65.94 -23.19 16.12
CA SER A 3 67.04 -22.71 15.23
C SER A 3 67.33 -23.73 14.12
N THR A 4 67.47 -23.41 12.83
CA THR A 4 67.87 -22.18 12.08
C THR A 4 66.96 -21.94 10.84
N GLU A 5 66.79 -20.75 10.23
CA GLU A 5 67.68 -20.00 9.27
C GLU A 5 68.08 -20.83 8.01
N SER A 6 68.24 -20.27 6.79
CA SER A 6 68.79 -18.94 6.43
C SER A 6 68.31 -18.32 5.07
N GLU A 7 68.75 -17.07 4.84
CA GLU A 7 68.58 -16.18 3.64
C GLU A 7 69.10 -16.75 2.29
N VAL A 8 68.94 -16.13 1.09
CA VAL A 8 68.70 -14.72 0.66
C VAL A 8 67.69 -14.65 -0.55
N SER A 9 67.53 -13.66 -1.48
CA SER A 9 68.34 -12.54 -2.03
C SER A 9 67.49 -11.39 -2.63
N GLU A 10 68.09 -10.21 -2.86
CA GLU A 10 67.42 -8.97 -3.35
C GLU A 10 67.39 -8.75 -4.88
N LYS A 11 66.50 -7.84 -5.34
CA LYS A 11 66.95 -6.55 -5.93
C LYS A 11 65.89 -5.43 -5.87
N LYS A 12 66.35 -4.17 -5.84
CA LYS A 12 65.56 -2.94 -5.63
C LYS A 12 65.72 -1.95 -6.80
N SER A 13 64.73 -1.08 -6.98
CA SER A 13 64.92 0.26 -7.59
C SER A 13 64.14 1.31 -6.77
N ARG A 14 64.70 2.52 -6.62
CA ARG A 14 64.22 3.58 -5.70
C ARG A 14 63.97 4.91 -6.47
N PRO A 15 63.18 5.85 -5.93
CA PRO A 15 62.81 7.11 -6.59
C PRO A 15 63.84 8.22 -6.39
N LYS A 16 63.57 9.42 -6.95
CA LYS A 16 64.31 10.68 -6.70
C LYS A 16 63.39 11.80 -6.16
N LYS A 17 63.98 12.77 -5.46
CA LYS A 17 63.34 13.88 -4.73
C LYS A 17 64.35 15.03 -4.52
N TYR A 18 63.90 16.29 -4.59
CA TYR A 18 64.50 17.58 -4.14
C TYR A 18 63.31 18.59 -4.12
N GLU A 19 63.06 19.56 -3.20
CA GLU A 19 63.86 20.57 -2.45
C GLU A 19 64.46 21.68 -3.36
N LYS A 20 64.43 23.01 -3.08
CA LYS A 20 63.96 23.88 -1.96
C LYS A 20 64.00 25.40 -2.37
N ASP A 21 63.56 26.45 -1.65
CA ASP A 21 62.79 26.64 -0.39
C ASP A 21 61.42 27.37 -0.63
N ALA A 22 61.11 28.69 -0.45
CA ALA A 22 61.79 29.94 0.00
C ALA A 22 60.75 31.01 0.51
N THR A 23 61.10 32.31 0.70
CA THR A 23 60.31 33.33 1.47
C THR A 23 60.20 34.77 0.89
N ALA A 24 59.01 35.42 0.98
CA ALA A 24 58.68 36.88 1.11
C ALA A 24 57.16 37.07 0.75
N THR A 25 56.21 37.73 1.44
CA THR A 25 56.03 39.03 2.17
C THR A 25 55.53 40.21 1.33
N GLU A 26 54.66 41.05 1.94
CA GLU A 26 53.94 42.24 1.41
C GLU A 26 52.77 41.95 0.42
N ALA A 27 51.56 42.55 0.42
CA ALA A 27 50.78 43.55 1.20
C ALA A 27 50.33 44.80 0.39
N GLU A 28 49.15 45.35 0.74
CA GLU A 28 48.51 46.59 0.23
C GLU A 28 48.13 46.65 -1.28
N GLU A 29 47.32 47.61 -1.76
CA GLU A 29 45.92 47.95 -1.38
C GLU A 29 45.20 48.68 -2.56
N ASN A 30 43.87 48.80 -2.48
CA ASN A 30 42.98 49.78 -3.15
C ASN A 30 42.69 49.79 -4.68
N THR A 31 41.38 49.93 -4.91
CA THR A 31 40.58 50.32 -6.08
C THR A 31 40.61 51.86 -6.33
N PRO A 32 39.78 52.45 -7.25
CA PRO A 32 39.29 52.04 -8.58
C PRO A 32 39.40 53.15 -9.67
N THR A 33 39.23 52.82 -10.96
CA THR A 33 38.77 53.80 -11.99
C THR A 33 37.97 53.18 -13.15
N GLU A 34 36.82 53.79 -13.44
CA GLU A 34 36.06 53.77 -14.72
C GLU A 34 36.15 55.21 -15.32
N PRO A 35 35.56 55.56 -16.49
CA PRO A 35 35.05 54.76 -17.61
C PRO A 35 35.53 55.26 -19.00
N THR A 36 35.20 54.53 -20.09
CA THR A 36 35.10 55.10 -21.46
C THR A 36 33.92 54.50 -22.23
N THR A 37 33.45 55.19 -23.27
CA THR A 37 32.04 55.11 -23.72
C THR A 37 31.81 54.66 -25.17
N SER A 38 30.53 54.34 -25.46
CA SER A 38 29.89 54.10 -26.79
C SER A 38 29.96 52.66 -27.32
N ARG A 39 28.99 52.16 -28.11
CA ARG A 39 27.82 52.80 -28.77
C ARG A 39 26.48 52.13 -28.41
N LYS A 40 25.37 52.82 -28.72
CA LYS A 40 23.99 52.33 -28.54
C LYS A 40 23.59 51.32 -29.62
N GLY A 41 22.87 50.27 -29.22
CA GLY A 41 21.95 49.51 -30.08
C GLY A 41 20.58 49.45 -29.39
N ALA A 42 19.50 49.76 -30.11
CA ALA A 42 18.16 49.81 -29.54
C ALA A 42 17.45 48.45 -29.67
N GLY A 43 17.50 47.65 -28.60
CA GLY A 43 16.77 46.38 -28.49
C GLY A 43 15.53 46.51 -27.59
N SER A 44 14.41 45.93 -28.01
CA SER A 44 13.17 45.92 -27.21
C SER A 44 13.37 45.19 -25.88
N LYS A 45 13.10 45.85 -24.75
CA LYS A 45 13.10 45.22 -23.43
C LYS A 45 11.78 44.46 -23.21
N SER A 46 11.72 43.24 -23.74
CA SER A 46 10.76 42.24 -23.24
C SER A 46 10.95 42.10 -21.72
N LYS A 47 9.89 42.33 -20.95
CA LYS A 47 9.89 42.09 -19.50
C LYS A 47 9.84 40.59 -19.26
N ARG A 48 11.00 39.93 -19.20
CA ARG A 48 11.11 38.62 -18.54
C ARG A 48 10.52 38.75 -17.13
N LYS A 49 9.40 38.07 -16.87
CA LYS A 49 8.92 37.83 -15.50
C LYS A 49 10.10 37.21 -14.73
N SER A 50 10.43 37.75 -13.55
CA SER A 50 11.36 37.08 -12.66
C SER A 50 10.72 35.77 -12.19
N LYS A 51 11.26 34.62 -12.59
CA LYS A 51 10.82 33.32 -12.05
C LYS A 51 10.96 33.38 -10.52
N ALA A 52 9.91 32.97 -9.81
CA ALA A 52 9.88 33.01 -8.36
C ALA A 52 11.06 32.21 -7.79
N GLN A 53 11.73 32.78 -6.79
CA GLN A 53 12.92 32.18 -6.20
C GLN A 53 12.51 31.03 -5.26
N LEU A 54 12.54 29.80 -5.79
CA LEU A 54 12.13 28.59 -5.07
C LEU A 54 13.05 28.34 -3.84
N ASP A 55 12.44 28.11 -2.68
CA ASP A 55 13.11 27.68 -1.44
C ASP A 55 13.53 26.20 -1.55
N VAL A 56 14.65 25.95 -2.25
CA VAL A 56 15.20 24.60 -2.44
C VAL A 56 16.05 24.23 -1.22
N LYS A 57 15.43 23.51 -0.28
CA LYS A 57 16.11 22.91 0.87
C LYS A 57 16.85 21.64 0.45
N THR A 58 17.83 21.19 1.26
CA THR A 58 18.62 19.99 0.99
C THR A 58 18.81 19.16 2.27
N ILE A 59 18.42 17.88 2.21
CA ILE A 59 18.72 16.86 3.23
C ILE A 59 19.92 16.03 2.76
N ARG A 60 20.79 15.61 3.69
CA ARG A 60 21.79 14.54 3.47
C ARG A 60 21.46 13.38 4.42
N PRO A 61 20.86 12.27 3.95
CA PRO A 61 20.38 11.20 4.82
C PRO A 61 21.46 10.59 5.73
N ALA A 62 22.70 10.46 5.24
CA ALA A 62 23.86 10.02 6.03
C ALA A 62 24.21 10.92 7.23
N MET A 63 23.78 12.19 7.24
CA MET A 63 23.98 13.12 8.36
C MET A 63 22.85 13.02 9.42
N LEU A 64 21.73 12.40 9.09
CA LEU A 64 20.60 12.24 10.00
C LEU A 64 20.88 11.12 11.01
N LYS A 65 20.76 11.45 12.29
CA LYS A 65 21.04 10.52 13.40
C LYS A 65 19.75 10.13 14.11
N LEU A 66 19.29 8.92 13.81
CA LEU A 66 18.35 8.18 14.66
C LEU A 66 19.08 7.83 15.98
N ARG A 67 18.54 8.20 17.14
CA ARG A 67 19.19 7.99 18.45
C ARG A 67 18.31 7.17 19.39
N PRO A 68 18.83 6.14 20.08
CA PRO A 68 18.11 5.55 21.19
C PRO A 68 17.98 6.58 22.33
N ILE A 69 16.95 6.41 23.15
CA ILE A 69 16.84 7.07 24.46
C ILE A 69 17.04 6.00 25.53
N ASP A 70 18.08 6.17 26.35
CA ASP A 70 18.54 5.19 27.35
C ASP A 70 17.68 5.20 28.61
N ASN A 71 16.39 4.91 28.43
CA ASN A 71 15.46 4.69 29.52
C ASN A 71 15.81 3.39 30.25
N LYS A 72 15.68 3.41 31.58
CA LYS A 72 15.77 2.21 32.42
C LYS A 72 14.51 1.35 32.24
N THR A 73 14.41 0.65 31.11
CA THR A 73 13.40 -0.39 30.90
C THR A 73 13.71 -1.54 31.85
N THR A 74 13.04 -1.53 33.01
CA THR A 74 13.21 -2.49 34.11
C THR A 74 12.66 -3.90 33.81
N GLN A 75 12.15 -4.11 32.60
CA GLN A 75 11.43 -5.31 32.21
C GLN A 75 12.21 -6.12 31.19
N LYS A 76 12.18 -7.44 31.36
CA LYS A 76 12.69 -8.37 30.37
C LYS A 76 11.72 -8.46 29.19
N VAL A 77 12.19 -8.16 27.99
CA VAL A 77 11.51 -8.55 26.74
C VAL A 77 11.40 -10.09 26.74
N PRO A 78 10.24 -10.69 26.40
CA PRO A 78 10.09 -12.14 26.44
C PRO A 78 10.96 -12.83 25.39
N GLU A 79 11.26 -14.10 25.64
CA GLU A 79 11.91 -15.01 24.70
C GLU A 79 10.85 -15.90 24.04
N LEU A 80 11.20 -16.55 22.91
CA LEU A 80 10.32 -17.52 22.28
C LEU A 80 10.22 -18.82 23.10
N SER A 81 9.01 -19.36 23.18
CA SER A 81 8.70 -20.64 23.84
C SER A 81 8.80 -21.81 22.85
N TYR A 82 8.58 -23.05 23.32
CA TYR A 82 8.48 -24.29 22.51
C TYR A 82 9.64 -24.59 21.53
N ASN A 83 10.85 -24.07 21.79
CA ASN A 83 12.01 -24.16 20.88
C ASN A 83 11.78 -23.50 19.49
N LEU A 84 10.91 -22.48 19.43
CA LEU A 84 10.68 -21.69 18.21
C LEU A 84 11.87 -20.80 17.84
N ASP A 85 12.82 -20.59 18.76
CA ASP A 85 14.10 -19.91 18.51
C ASP A 85 14.88 -20.51 17.32
N ARG A 86 14.72 -21.80 17.06
CA ARG A 86 15.33 -22.52 15.93
C ARG A 86 14.98 -21.92 14.56
N VAL A 87 13.85 -21.22 14.44
CA VAL A 87 13.39 -20.53 13.23
C VAL A 87 14.23 -19.27 12.93
N LEU A 88 14.78 -18.62 13.96
CA LEU A 88 15.51 -17.34 13.84
C LEU A 88 16.82 -17.46 13.05
N PHE A 89 17.46 -18.64 13.09
CA PHE A 89 18.84 -18.83 12.63
C PHE A 89 18.96 -19.58 11.28
N ASN A 90 17.84 -19.93 10.65
CA ASN A 90 17.80 -20.79 9.47
C ASN A 90 16.85 -20.21 8.41
N PRO A 91 17.32 -19.89 7.18
CA PRO A 91 16.52 -19.15 6.22
C PRO A 91 15.38 -19.97 5.60
N GLY A 92 14.20 -19.34 5.53
CA GLY A 92 12.99 -19.90 4.94
C GLY A 92 12.03 -20.50 5.96
N VAL A 93 11.12 -21.36 5.48
CA VAL A 93 9.92 -21.76 6.23
C VAL A 93 10.09 -23.10 6.93
N TYR A 94 9.73 -23.11 8.20
CA TYR A 94 9.51 -24.31 9.02
C TYR A 94 8.02 -24.68 9.01
N HIS A 95 7.66 -25.78 8.34
CA HIS A 95 6.34 -26.39 8.52
C HIS A 95 6.14 -26.79 9.98
N MET A 96 4.92 -26.68 10.51
CA MET A 96 4.57 -27.19 11.84
C MET A 96 4.76 -28.72 11.93
N GLN A 97 4.53 -29.43 10.82
CA GLN A 97 4.61 -30.89 10.69
C GLN A 97 5.09 -31.28 9.27
N ASP A 98 6.00 -32.25 9.14
CA ASP A 98 6.40 -32.80 7.83
C ASP A 98 5.31 -33.72 7.27
N HIS A 99 4.75 -33.34 6.14
CA HIS A 99 3.68 -34.07 5.47
C HIS A 99 4.10 -35.47 4.98
N ARG A 100 5.40 -35.75 4.81
CA ARG A 100 5.90 -37.05 4.36
C ARG A 100 6.13 -38.04 5.50
N SER A 101 6.55 -37.58 6.68
CA SER A 101 6.88 -38.46 7.83
C SER A 101 5.90 -38.37 9.00
N GLY A 102 5.05 -37.34 9.06
CA GLY A 102 4.14 -37.08 10.19
C GLY A 102 4.79 -36.44 11.41
N VAL A 103 6.13 -36.28 11.40
CA VAL A 103 6.91 -35.69 12.50
C VAL A 103 6.65 -34.19 12.62
N PHE A 104 6.39 -33.70 13.82
CA PHE A 104 6.23 -32.27 14.11
C PHE A 104 7.59 -31.58 14.26
N ASN A 105 7.76 -30.34 13.81
CA ASN A 105 9.04 -29.61 14.02
C ASN A 105 9.14 -28.92 15.39
N PHE A 106 7.99 -28.73 16.06
CA PHE A 106 7.84 -28.08 17.37
C PHE A 106 6.77 -28.82 18.19
N ASP A 107 6.46 -28.37 19.41
CA ASP A 107 5.39 -28.97 20.24
C ASP A 107 4.05 -28.99 19.47
N PRO A 108 3.42 -30.17 19.24
CA PRO A 108 2.15 -30.31 18.52
C PRO A 108 1.02 -29.43 19.09
N TYR A 109 1.13 -28.99 20.34
CA TYR A 109 0.25 -27.99 20.93
C TYR A 109 0.08 -26.73 20.09
N LEU A 110 1.16 -26.25 19.45
CA LEU A 110 1.12 -25.06 18.58
C LEU A 110 0.35 -25.27 17.27
N ALA A 111 0.04 -26.51 16.89
CA ALA A 111 -0.66 -26.81 15.64
C ALA A 111 -2.16 -26.43 15.67
N SER A 112 -2.70 -26.10 16.85
CA SER A 112 -4.07 -25.61 17.06
C SER A 112 -4.04 -24.25 17.78
N ILE A 113 -4.91 -23.35 17.34
CA ILE A 113 -5.08 -22.01 17.92
C ILE A 113 -6.28 -22.06 18.87
N MET A 114 -6.18 -21.44 20.05
CA MET A 114 -7.31 -21.31 20.96
C MET A 114 -8.40 -20.45 20.31
N PRO A 115 -9.65 -20.94 20.15
CA PRO A 115 -10.76 -20.17 19.60
C PRO A 115 -11.05 -18.89 20.39
N VAL A 116 -11.65 -17.89 19.74
CA VAL A 116 -11.85 -16.53 20.28
C VAL A 116 -12.90 -16.52 21.40
N GLU A 117 -13.79 -17.50 21.38
CA GLU A 117 -14.84 -17.71 22.37
C GLU A 117 -14.26 -18.36 23.64
N GLU A 118 -13.23 -19.19 23.49
CA GLU A 118 -12.53 -19.84 24.60
C GLU A 118 -11.48 -18.95 25.28
N PHE A 119 -10.85 -18.06 24.52
CA PHE A 119 -9.82 -17.13 25.01
C PHE A 119 -10.45 -15.92 25.72
N ASP A 120 -9.88 -15.53 26.86
CA ASP A 120 -10.29 -14.37 27.66
C ASP A 120 -9.52 -13.12 27.19
N PHE A 121 -10.21 -12.20 26.52
CA PHE A 121 -9.59 -10.96 26.03
C PHE A 121 -9.60 -9.83 27.07
N ASP A 122 -10.41 -9.94 28.13
CA ASP A 122 -10.51 -8.94 29.20
C ASP A 122 -9.30 -8.96 30.14
N VAL A 123 -8.59 -10.10 30.23
CA VAL A 123 -7.29 -10.19 30.92
C VAL A 123 -6.11 -9.70 30.09
N LEU A 124 -6.30 -9.33 28.81
CA LEU A 124 -5.28 -8.66 28.01
C LEU A 124 -5.37 -7.14 28.19
N ARG A 125 -4.21 -6.46 28.18
CA ARG A 125 -4.17 -5.00 28.28
C ARG A 125 -4.76 -4.31 27.04
N GLU A 126 -5.40 -3.17 27.28
CA GLU A 126 -5.80 -2.23 26.23
C GLU A 126 -4.58 -1.76 25.43
N TYR A 127 -4.74 -1.60 24.12
CA TYR A 127 -3.69 -1.03 23.29
C TYR A 127 -3.57 0.49 23.55
N ILE A 128 -2.42 0.94 24.04
CA ILE A 128 -2.17 2.34 24.40
C ILE A 128 -1.80 3.15 23.15
N THR A 129 -2.70 4.01 22.68
CA THR A 129 -2.43 5.00 21.62
C THR A 129 -1.39 6.03 22.04
N SER A 130 -0.77 6.73 21.09
CA SER A 130 0.24 7.76 21.38
C SER A 130 -0.36 8.91 22.18
N SER A 131 -1.62 9.28 21.92
CA SER A 131 -2.37 10.27 22.70
C SER A 131 -2.60 9.87 24.16
N LYS A 132 -2.84 8.58 24.45
CA LYS A 132 -3.07 8.04 25.79
C LYS A 132 -1.78 7.84 26.59
N ASP A 133 -0.64 7.61 25.94
CA ASP A 133 0.64 7.34 26.60
C ASP A 133 1.21 8.60 27.29
N ALA A 134 1.23 8.59 28.63
CA ALA A 134 1.82 9.66 29.44
C ALA A 134 3.35 9.67 29.37
N LYS A 135 3.97 8.50 29.51
CA LYS A 135 5.43 8.28 29.53
C LYS A 135 6.08 8.76 28.23
N LEU A 136 5.46 8.45 27.09
CA LEU A 136 5.88 8.93 25.76
C LEU A 136 5.80 10.47 25.63
N ARG A 137 4.78 11.11 26.23
CA ARG A 137 4.62 12.57 26.20
C ARG A 137 5.62 13.26 27.14
N GLU A 138 5.81 12.71 28.34
CA GLU A 138 6.79 13.17 29.32
C GLU A 138 8.21 13.13 28.76
N LEU A 139 8.62 12.00 28.15
CA LEU A 139 9.91 11.87 27.47
C LEU A 139 10.05 12.84 26.28
N CYS A 140 8.97 13.08 25.54
CA CYS A 140 8.97 14.05 24.44
C CYS A 140 9.25 15.46 24.97
N ALA A 141 8.58 15.86 26.05
CA ALA A 141 8.77 17.17 26.70
C ALA A 141 10.15 17.29 27.38
N GLU A 142 10.64 16.26 28.08
CA GLU A 142 11.97 16.23 28.72
C GLU A 142 13.10 16.45 27.71
N HIS A 143 12.99 15.84 26.52
CA HIS A 143 13.94 16.03 25.43
C HIS A 143 13.71 17.30 24.59
N GLY A 144 12.71 18.13 24.91
CA GLY A 144 12.40 19.38 24.19
C GLY A 144 11.84 19.15 22.78
N LEU A 145 11.19 18.00 22.54
CA LEU A 145 10.67 17.56 21.25
C LEU A 145 9.18 17.90 21.11
N LYS A 146 8.73 18.12 19.88
CA LYS A 146 7.35 18.59 19.59
C LYS A 146 6.37 17.48 19.28
N TYR A 147 6.84 16.39 18.69
CA TYR A 147 6.00 15.34 18.12
C TYR A 147 6.33 14.01 18.77
N CYS A 148 5.32 13.23 19.15
CA CYS A 148 5.51 11.85 19.59
C CYS A 148 4.61 10.88 18.83
N GLY A 149 5.00 9.61 18.67
CA GLY A 149 4.20 8.64 17.93
C GLY A 149 4.64 7.19 18.14
N SER A 150 3.75 6.26 17.84
CA SER A 150 4.04 4.82 17.84
C SER A 150 4.45 4.34 16.44
N THR A 151 5.14 3.19 16.37
CA THR A 151 5.48 2.56 15.08
C THR A 151 4.25 2.34 14.20
N SER A 152 3.15 1.86 14.78
CA SER A 152 1.90 1.61 14.07
C SER A 152 1.21 2.88 13.57
N SER A 153 1.27 4.01 14.28
CA SER A 153 0.59 5.24 13.87
C SER A 153 1.34 6.04 12.80
N MET A 154 2.67 6.05 12.83
CA MET A 154 3.47 6.83 11.86
C MET A 154 3.70 6.10 10.53
N THR A 155 3.69 4.76 10.52
CA THR A 155 4.15 3.97 9.36
C THR A 155 3.36 4.24 8.07
N SER A 156 2.03 4.43 8.14
CA SER A 156 1.21 4.69 6.95
C SER A 156 1.62 5.98 6.21
N ILE A 157 1.96 7.03 6.96
CA ILE A 157 2.46 8.30 6.43
C ILE A 157 3.89 8.14 5.89
N LEU A 158 4.75 7.39 6.60
CA LEU A 158 6.14 7.17 6.18
C LEU A 158 6.26 6.36 4.87
N SER A 159 5.31 5.45 4.59
CA SER A 159 5.22 4.75 3.30
C SER A 159 5.10 5.70 2.12
N HIS A 160 4.32 6.79 2.24
CA HIS A 160 4.18 7.78 1.16
C HIS A 160 5.49 8.50 0.87
N PHE A 161 6.27 8.85 1.89
CA PHE A 161 7.60 9.44 1.69
C PHE A 161 8.60 8.43 1.10
N HIS A 162 8.50 7.13 1.41
CA HIS A 162 9.26 6.11 0.70
C HIS A 162 8.86 6.05 -0.80
N PHE A 163 7.57 6.11 -1.15
CA PHE A 163 7.16 6.16 -2.56
C PHE A 163 7.71 7.39 -3.30
N LEU A 164 7.80 8.54 -2.62
CA LEU A 164 8.41 9.77 -3.14
C LEU A 164 9.92 9.58 -3.36
N LEU A 165 10.66 9.20 -2.32
CA LEU A 165 12.13 9.06 -2.32
C LEU A 165 12.63 7.97 -3.27
N SER A 166 11.92 6.84 -3.31
CA SER A 166 12.21 5.70 -4.19
C SER A 166 11.67 5.88 -5.62
N ALA A 167 11.01 7.00 -5.93
CA ALA A 167 10.30 7.24 -7.19
C ALA A 167 9.48 6.01 -7.63
N TRP A 168 8.55 5.57 -6.78
CA TRP A 168 7.73 4.37 -6.93
C TRP A 168 8.54 3.13 -7.35
N ARG A 169 9.53 2.75 -6.54
CA ARG A 169 10.29 1.50 -6.76
C ARG A 169 9.35 0.29 -6.62
N SER A 170 9.18 -0.46 -7.70
CA SER A 170 8.47 -1.75 -7.68
C SER A 170 9.16 -2.71 -6.70
N PRO A 171 8.42 -3.53 -5.94
CA PRO A 171 9.01 -4.57 -5.13
C PRO A 171 9.79 -5.59 -5.98
N ASN A 172 10.80 -6.21 -5.37
CA ASN A 172 11.56 -7.30 -5.96
C ASN A 172 10.92 -8.65 -5.61
N PHE A 173 10.91 -9.57 -6.57
CA PHE A 173 10.33 -10.91 -6.49
C PHE A 173 11.33 -12.02 -6.85
N GLU A 174 12.62 -11.71 -7.01
CA GLU A 174 13.70 -12.68 -7.35
C GLU A 174 13.79 -13.88 -6.39
N ASN A 175 13.36 -13.72 -5.13
CA ASN A 175 13.29 -14.81 -4.13
C ASN A 175 12.09 -15.76 -4.30
N LEU A 176 11.21 -15.55 -5.28
CA LEU A 176 10.10 -16.45 -5.62
C LEU A 176 10.49 -17.45 -6.72
N SER A 177 9.93 -18.66 -6.64
CA SER A 177 10.05 -19.65 -7.71
C SER A 177 9.16 -19.31 -8.90
N GLN A 178 9.54 -19.82 -10.07
CA GLN A 178 8.74 -19.77 -11.31
C GLN A 178 7.43 -20.60 -11.23
N SER A 179 7.10 -21.21 -10.08
CA SER A 179 5.85 -21.95 -9.87
C SER A 179 4.69 -21.07 -9.36
N LEU A 180 4.98 -19.81 -9.01
CA LEU A 180 4.00 -18.76 -8.76
C LEU A 180 4.03 -17.77 -9.93
N ASN A 181 2.85 -17.47 -10.48
CA ASN A 181 2.60 -16.42 -11.45
C ASN A 181 2.10 -15.15 -10.70
N PRO A 182 2.89 -14.06 -10.64
CA PRO A 182 2.50 -12.84 -9.95
C PRO A 182 1.31 -12.14 -10.63
N GLY A 183 0.18 -12.03 -9.93
CA GLY A 183 -0.99 -11.29 -10.43
C GLY A 183 -0.79 -9.77 -10.51
N SER A 184 0.25 -9.21 -9.88
CA SER A 184 0.71 -7.84 -10.08
C SER A 184 2.09 -7.64 -9.45
N LEU A 185 3.00 -6.97 -10.16
CA LEU A 185 4.35 -6.64 -9.69
C LEU A 185 4.42 -5.31 -8.91
N THR A 186 3.28 -4.86 -8.35
CA THR A 186 3.17 -3.58 -7.62
C THR A 186 2.63 -3.76 -6.20
N PHE A 187 2.89 -2.77 -5.33
CA PHE A 187 2.28 -2.70 -3.99
C PHE A 187 0.75 -2.81 -4.05
N ALA A 188 0.15 -3.41 -3.02
CA ALA A 188 -1.30 -3.58 -2.92
C ALA A 188 -2.03 -2.23 -2.82
N ALA A 189 -3.28 -2.15 -3.31
CA ALA A 189 -4.05 -0.91 -3.35
C ALA A 189 -4.15 -0.21 -1.98
N LEU A 190 -4.42 -0.98 -0.90
CA LEU A 190 -4.47 -0.45 0.48
C LEU A 190 -3.13 0.14 0.95
N THR A 191 -1.99 -0.37 0.46
CA THR A 191 -0.65 0.15 0.77
C THR A 191 -0.32 1.41 -0.05
N ARG A 192 -0.97 1.59 -1.21
CA ARG A 192 -0.81 2.74 -2.12
C ARG A 192 -1.78 3.89 -1.83
N GLY A 193 -2.93 3.60 -1.20
CA GLY A 193 -3.99 4.57 -0.93
C GLY A 193 -3.62 5.66 0.10
N PRO A 194 -4.39 6.77 0.19
CA PRO A 194 -4.03 7.89 1.04
C PRO A 194 -4.02 7.53 2.54
N ALA A 195 -2.90 7.85 3.19
CA ALA A 195 -2.76 7.74 4.62
C ALA A 195 -3.45 8.92 5.32
N ALA A 196 -4.00 8.68 6.51
CA ALA A 196 -4.41 9.74 7.41
C ALA A 196 -3.99 9.41 8.85
N ALA A 197 -3.82 10.46 9.64
CA ALA A 197 -3.49 10.40 11.05
C ALA A 197 -4.02 11.65 11.76
N PHE A 198 -4.09 11.62 13.08
CA PHE A 198 -4.28 12.82 13.88
C PHE A 198 -2.98 13.19 14.59
N ALA A 199 -2.72 14.49 14.75
CA ALA A 199 -1.74 15.02 15.68
C ALA A 199 -2.50 15.66 16.86
N HIS A 200 -2.71 14.88 17.92
CA HIS A 200 -3.42 15.30 19.12
C HIS A 200 -2.54 16.24 19.95
N PHE A 201 -2.93 17.51 20.05
CA PHE A 201 -2.19 18.48 20.86
C PHE A 201 -2.56 18.33 22.34
N LYS A 202 -1.56 18.14 23.21
CA LYS A 202 -1.73 18.17 24.67
C LYS A 202 -0.40 18.51 25.36
N ASP A 203 -0.46 19.37 26.38
CA ASP A 203 0.67 19.72 27.25
C ASP A 203 1.94 20.17 26.48
N GLY A 204 1.75 20.88 25.36
CA GLY A 204 2.83 21.36 24.48
C GLY A 204 3.32 20.36 23.42
N VAL A 205 2.84 19.11 23.46
CA VAL A 205 3.28 18.01 22.58
C VAL A 205 2.14 17.57 21.65
N TYR A 206 2.49 17.22 20.41
CA TYR A 206 1.59 16.68 19.40
C TYR A 206 1.77 15.16 19.25
N ALA A 207 0.81 14.38 19.73
CA ALA A 207 0.82 12.92 19.65
C ALA A 207 0.19 12.40 18.36
N ILE A 208 0.95 11.63 17.56
CA ILE A 208 0.51 11.06 16.29
C ILE A 208 -0.25 9.75 16.52
N ASP A 209 -1.53 9.73 16.19
CA ASP A 209 -2.41 8.56 16.22
C ASP A 209 -2.94 8.21 14.83
N ALA A 210 -3.15 6.92 14.58
CA ALA A 210 -3.73 6.44 13.32
C ALA A 210 -5.18 6.94 13.16
N ASP A 211 -5.56 7.34 11.95
CA ASP A 211 -6.93 7.71 11.62
C ASP A 211 -7.79 6.47 11.38
N LYS A 212 -8.78 6.26 12.26
CA LYS A 212 -9.62 5.05 12.31
C LYS A 212 -11.00 5.19 11.65
N GLU A 213 -11.23 6.19 10.80
CA GLU A 213 -12.57 6.44 10.19
C GLU A 213 -13.15 5.20 9.49
N TYR A 214 -12.29 4.37 8.89
CA TYR A 214 -12.65 3.15 8.16
C TYR A 214 -12.03 1.87 8.76
N ASP A 215 -11.41 1.96 9.94
CA ASP A 215 -10.88 0.79 10.65
C ASP A 215 -12.04 0.03 11.29
N THR A 216 -12.27 -1.21 10.86
CA THR A 216 -13.24 -2.12 11.48
C THR A 216 -12.50 -3.18 12.30
N GLU A 217 -12.86 -3.30 13.58
CA GLU A 217 -12.31 -4.35 14.44
C GLU A 217 -12.79 -5.73 13.96
N ASN A 218 -11.92 -6.73 14.06
CA ASN A 218 -12.08 -8.01 13.37
C ASN A 218 -11.26 -9.12 14.06
N ILE A 219 -11.64 -10.36 13.78
CA ILE A 219 -11.09 -11.57 14.41
C ILE A 219 -9.55 -11.67 14.34
N LEU A 220 -8.93 -11.19 13.26
CA LEU A 220 -7.46 -11.24 13.09
C LEU A 220 -6.72 -10.33 14.07
N SER A 221 -7.36 -9.22 14.49
CA SER A 221 -6.79 -8.29 15.47
C SER A 221 -6.79 -8.89 16.88
N MET A 222 -7.83 -9.66 17.22
CA MET A 222 -7.92 -10.41 18.48
C MET A 222 -6.94 -11.59 18.49
N LEU A 223 -6.99 -12.43 17.45
CA LEU A 223 -6.11 -13.59 17.28
C LEU A 223 -4.62 -13.21 17.26
N GLY A 224 -4.26 -12.05 16.71
CA GLY A 224 -2.88 -11.53 16.77
C GLY A 224 -2.35 -11.41 18.20
N LYS A 225 -3.11 -10.78 19.12
CA LYS A 225 -2.73 -10.68 20.54
C LYS A 225 -2.67 -12.04 21.23
N SER A 226 -3.64 -12.92 20.95
CA SER A 226 -3.67 -14.27 21.53
C SER A 226 -2.43 -15.08 21.10
N MET A 227 -2.09 -15.06 19.81
CA MET A 227 -0.90 -15.76 19.30
C MET A 227 0.42 -15.15 19.78
N GLU A 228 0.52 -13.83 20.00
CA GLU A 228 1.69 -13.22 20.63
C GLU A 228 2.00 -13.88 21.99
N LYS A 229 0.96 -14.12 22.81
CA LYS A 229 1.10 -14.85 24.08
C LYS A 229 1.31 -16.36 23.89
N LEU A 230 0.70 -16.97 22.88
CA LEU A 230 0.94 -18.39 22.54
C LEU A 230 2.40 -18.66 22.18
N LEU A 231 3.08 -17.75 21.50
CA LEU A 231 4.46 -17.94 21.03
C LEU A 231 5.52 -17.62 22.11
N THR A 232 5.15 -16.84 23.13
CA THR A 232 6.07 -16.34 24.19
C THR A 232 5.86 -17.00 25.57
N LEU A 233 4.70 -17.59 25.85
CA LEU A 233 4.41 -18.23 27.14
C LEU A 233 4.56 -19.75 27.08
N PRO A 234 5.05 -20.41 28.15
CA PRO A 234 4.90 -21.85 28.33
C PRO A 234 3.42 -22.26 28.39
N LYS A 235 3.12 -23.48 27.94
CA LYS A 235 1.75 -24.05 27.84
C LYS A 235 0.91 -23.84 29.09
N GLU A 236 1.47 -24.14 30.26
CA GLU A 236 0.78 -24.03 31.56
C GLU A 236 0.42 -22.58 31.95
N GLU A 237 1.13 -21.59 31.40
CA GLU A 237 0.84 -20.16 31.60
C GLU A 237 -0.09 -19.61 30.51
N PHE A 238 0.08 -20.03 29.25
CA PHE A 238 -0.84 -19.63 28.18
C PHE A 238 -2.26 -20.14 28.44
N GLU A 239 -2.42 -21.42 28.81
CA GLU A 239 -3.72 -22.05 29.13
C GLU A 239 -4.51 -21.32 30.25
N LYS A 240 -3.87 -20.51 31.09
CA LYS A 240 -4.55 -19.68 32.10
C LYS A 240 -5.34 -18.51 31.49
N HIS A 241 -5.09 -18.15 30.23
CA HIS A 241 -5.83 -17.12 29.48
C HIS A 241 -7.13 -17.65 28.85
N ARG A 242 -7.46 -18.95 29.01
CA ARG A 242 -8.78 -19.48 28.67
C ARG A 242 -9.83 -18.96 29.68
N ARG A 243 -11.03 -18.55 29.25
CA ARG A 243 -12.10 -18.00 30.12
C ARG A 243 -12.47 -18.91 31.30
N SER A 244 -12.33 -20.23 31.15
CA SER A 244 -12.54 -21.19 32.25
C SER A 244 -11.45 -21.21 33.33
N ARG A 245 -10.31 -20.52 33.13
CA ARG A 245 -9.16 -20.45 34.05
C ARG A 245 -8.57 -19.05 34.22
N SER A 246 -9.10 -18.01 33.59
CA SER A 246 -8.61 -16.62 33.74
C SER A 246 -8.65 -16.09 35.18
N HIS A 247 -9.54 -16.65 36.02
CA HIS A 247 -9.54 -16.48 37.48
C HIS A 247 -8.24 -16.92 38.19
N GLN A 248 -7.35 -17.67 37.52
CA GLN A 248 -6.05 -18.14 38.02
C GLN A 248 -4.89 -17.19 37.66
N LEU A 249 -5.15 -16.17 36.84
CA LEU A 249 -4.20 -15.09 36.57
C LEU A 249 -4.25 -14.09 37.73
N SER A 250 -3.16 -14.06 38.52
CA SER A 250 -2.91 -13.03 39.53
C SER A 250 -2.90 -11.63 38.90
N ASP A 251 -3.50 -10.64 39.56
CA ASP A 251 -3.64 -9.29 38.99
C ASP A 251 -2.30 -8.58 38.73
N ASP A 252 -1.23 -8.97 39.44
CA ASP A 252 0.14 -8.53 39.15
C ASP A 252 0.63 -8.99 37.76
N LYS A 253 0.22 -10.19 37.32
CA LYS A 253 0.53 -10.71 35.97
C LYS A 253 -0.29 -10.02 34.87
N LYS A 254 -1.54 -9.64 35.18
CA LYS A 254 -2.36 -8.77 34.30
C LYS A 254 -1.77 -7.36 34.18
N ASN A 255 -0.92 -6.96 35.12
CA ASN A 255 -0.38 -5.59 35.23
C ASN A 255 1.11 -5.41 34.88
N VAL A 256 1.76 -6.41 34.30
CA VAL A 256 3.11 -6.27 33.74
C VAL A 256 3.08 -5.22 32.62
N GLU A 257 3.89 -4.15 32.72
CA GLU A 257 4.09 -3.15 31.66
C GLU A 257 4.56 -3.82 30.35
N GLU A 258 4.33 -3.19 29.21
CA GLU A 258 4.92 -3.65 27.95
C GLU A 258 6.34 -3.10 27.83
N ALA A 259 7.28 -3.94 27.41
CA ALA A 259 8.63 -3.50 27.14
C ALA A 259 8.62 -2.58 25.90
N TYR A 260 9.09 -1.35 26.06
CA TYR A 260 9.17 -0.35 24.99
C TYR A 260 10.60 0.11 24.73
N HIS A 261 10.93 0.32 23.45
CA HIS A 261 12.05 1.18 23.03
C HIS A 261 11.54 2.59 22.70
N PHE A 262 12.34 3.58 23.06
CA PHE A 262 12.17 4.97 22.66
C PHE A 262 13.36 5.37 21.77
N THR A 263 13.06 6.06 20.68
CA THR A 263 14.04 6.41 19.63
C THR A 263 13.69 7.81 19.08
N THR A 264 14.67 8.68 18.85
CA THR A 264 14.46 10.07 18.39
C THR A 264 15.11 10.37 17.05
N LEU A 265 14.48 11.25 16.26
CA LEU A 265 15.06 11.85 15.04
C LEU A 265 14.37 13.19 14.76
N GLY A 266 15.14 14.29 14.72
CA GLY A 266 14.57 15.63 14.58
C GLY A 266 13.71 15.98 15.80
N ASP A 267 12.54 16.58 15.57
CA ASP A 267 11.56 16.94 16.60
C ASP A 267 10.65 15.75 17.02
N PHE A 268 10.93 14.52 16.55
CA PHE A 268 10.13 13.32 16.83
C PHE A 268 10.70 12.41 17.93
N MET A 269 9.83 12.02 18.87
CA MET A 269 9.99 10.88 19.79
C MET A 269 9.14 9.69 19.33
N MET A 270 9.78 8.55 19.05
CA MET A 270 9.12 7.35 18.50
C MET A 270 9.15 6.20 19.52
N ARG A 271 7.97 5.62 19.81
CA ARG A 271 7.81 4.43 20.67
C ARG A 271 7.65 3.17 19.82
N SER A 272 8.38 2.11 20.15
CA SER A 272 8.09 0.75 19.70
C SER A 272 7.84 -0.18 20.88
N GLN A 273 6.81 -1.00 20.76
CA GLN A 273 6.65 -2.25 21.52
C GLN A 273 7.77 -3.23 21.14
N LEU A 274 8.13 -4.13 22.04
CA LEU A 274 9.19 -5.12 21.89
C LEU A 274 8.59 -6.51 22.13
N ASP A 275 8.24 -7.20 21.05
CA ASP A 275 7.40 -8.40 21.12
C ASP A 275 8.19 -9.65 21.53
N ALA A 276 9.48 -9.77 21.13
CA ALA A 276 10.38 -10.84 21.51
C ALA A 276 11.87 -10.45 21.40
N HIS A 277 12.75 -11.19 22.08
CA HIS A 277 14.20 -10.97 22.08
C HIS A 277 14.98 -12.29 22.11
N ASP A 278 16.09 -12.35 21.35
CA ASP A 278 17.11 -13.38 21.42
C ASP A 278 18.53 -12.76 21.34
N PRO A 279 19.42 -12.98 22.33
CA PRO A 279 20.74 -12.36 22.37
C PRO A 279 21.73 -12.91 21.33
N ARG A 280 21.35 -13.92 20.54
CA ARG A 280 22.14 -14.45 19.42
C ARG A 280 21.87 -13.71 18.10
N LEU A 281 20.77 -12.96 18.01
CA LEU A 281 20.47 -12.14 16.83
C LEU A 281 21.33 -10.85 16.80
N PRO A 282 21.56 -10.26 15.61
CA PRO A 282 22.30 -9.01 15.48
C PRO A 282 21.66 -7.80 16.21
N GLY A 283 22.45 -6.73 16.31
CA GLY A 283 21.98 -5.42 16.76
C GLY A 283 21.55 -5.39 18.22
N SER A 284 20.24 -5.36 18.46
CA SER A 284 19.64 -5.31 19.80
C SER A 284 19.16 -6.68 20.32
N GLY A 285 19.20 -7.72 19.48
CA GLY A 285 18.56 -9.01 19.75
C GLY A 285 17.02 -8.98 19.69
N VAL A 286 16.38 -7.81 19.60
CA VAL A 286 14.92 -7.66 19.59
C VAL A 286 14.37 -7.89 18.19
N PHE A 287 13.25 -8.60 18.11
CA PHE A 287 12.45 -8.77 16.91
C PHE A 287 10.95 -8.64 17.23
N ASP A 288 10.16 -8.51 16.17
CA ASP A 288 8.74 -8.20 16.21
C ASP A 288 7.92 -9.46 15.79
N LEU A 289 6.79 -9.72 16.46
CA LEU A 289 5.99 -10.94 16.29
C LEU A 289 4.77 -10.65 15.41
N LYS A 290 4.62 -11.37 14.30
CA LYS A 290 3.50 -11.20 13.37
C LYS A 290 2.82 -12.51 13.03
N THR A 291 1.54 -12.40 12.73
CA THR A 291 0.69 -13.50 12.31
C THR A 291 0.21 -13.24 10.89
N ARG A 292 0.06 -14.31 10.12
CA ARG A 292 -0.33 -14.27 8.71
C ARG A 292 -1.46 -15.26 8.46
N ALA A 293 -2.69 -14.81 8.66
CA ALA A 293 -3.87 -15.54 8.22
C ALA A 293 -3.78 -15.76 6.71
N VAL A 294 -4.10 -16.95 6.22
CA VAL A 294 -4.05 -17.32 4.79
C VAL A 294 -4.92 -16.43 3.90
N ILE A 295 -4.62 -16.42 2.60
CA ILE A 295 -5.28 -15.53 1.63
C ILE A 295 -6.81 -15.70 1.56
N SER A 296 -7.35 -16.90 1.81
CA SER A 296 -8.80 -17.12 1.88
C SER A 296 -9.45 -16.21 2.94
N ILE A 297 -8.87 -16.18 4.14
CA ILE A 297 -9.32 -15.40 5.31
C ILE A 297 -9.10 -13.89 5.10
N ARG A 298 -7.95 -13.46 4.56
CA ARG A 298 -7.62 -12.02 4.47
C ARG A 298 -8.55 -11.22 3.55
N MET A 299 -9.12 -11.88 2.55
CA MET A 299 -9.89 -11.21 1.50
C MET A 299 -11.39 -11.11 1.84
N ASP A 300 -11.92 -12.03 2.64
CA ASP A 300 -13.22 -11.90 3.32
C ASP A 300 -13.05 -12.19 4.82
N VAL A 301 -12.63 -11.17 5.57
CA VAL A 301 -12.42 -11.26 7.02
C VAL A 301 -13.76 -11.30 7.80
N LYS A 302 -14.89 -10.95 7.16
CA LYS A 302 -16.21 -10.98 7.80
C LYS A 302 -16.85 -12.36 7.68
N GLY A 303 -16.94 -12.92 6.46
CA GLY A 303 -17.39 -14.29 6.23
C GLY A 303 -16.24 -15.28 6.21
N TYR A 304 -15.36 -15.21 7.21
CA TYR A 304 -14.06 -15.90 7.19
C TYR A 304 -14.19 -17.43 7.28
N GLU A 305 -15.28 -17.95 7.87
CA GLU A 305 -15.55 -19.38 8.08
C GLU A 305 -15.47 -20.16 6.76
N LYS A 306 -16.03 -19.57 5.70
CA LYS A 306 -15.97 -20.05 4.30
C LYS A 306 -14.55 -20.39 3.83
N GLY A 307 -13.55 -19.66 4.35
CA GLY A 307 -12.14 -19.75 4.01
C GLY A 307 -11.28 -20.57 4.99
N VAL A 308 -11.83 -21.02 6.13
CA VAL A 308 -11.07 -21.68 7.21
C VAL A 308 -10.49 -23.03 6.76
N GLY A 309 -11.25 -23.84 6.03
CA GLY A 309 -10.75 -25.14 5.55
C GLY A 309 -9.62 -25.07 4.50
N TYR A 310 -9.19 -23.88 4.07
CA TYR A 310 -8.02 -23.71 3.20
C TYR A 310 -6.72 -23.91 3.98
N GLU A 311 -5.85 -24.80 3.49
CA GLU A 311 -4.59 -25.12 4.17
C GLU A 311 -3.34 -24.78 3.36
N ILE A 312 -2.27 -24.38 4.04
CA ILE A 312 -0.94 -24.37 3.44
C ILE A 312 -0.39 -25.80 3.45
N ARG A 313 -0.24 -26.40 2.26
CA ARG A 313 0.20 -27.79 2.08
C ARG A 313 1.59 -27.93 1.44
N LYS A 314 2.17 -26.84 0.93
CA LYS A 314 3.41 -26.81 0.12
C LYS A 314 4.33 -25.66 0.54
N ARG A 315 5.62 -25.75 0.23
CA ARG A 315 6.55 -24.59 0.31
C ARG A 315 6.30 -23.59 -0.84
N PHE A 316 6.15 -24.12 -2.06
CA PHE A 316 6.06 -23.35 -3.31
C PHE A 316 4.74 -23.59 -4.07
N GLY A 317 4.36 -22.67 -4.96
CA GLY A 317 3.20 -22.74 -5.87
C GLY A 317 2.24 -21.55 -5.74
N GLN A 318 1.30 -21.40 -6.69
CA GLN A 318 0.29 -20.32 -6.71
C GLN A 318 -0.66 -20.28 -5.50
N TRP A 319 -0.97 -21.44 -4.93
CA TRP A 319 -2.00 -21.68 -3.92
C TRP A 319 -1.55 -22.75 -2.94
N GLU A 320 -2.13 -22.74 -1.74
CA GLU A 320 -1.85 -23.71 -0.66
C GLU A 320 -0.35 -23.77 -0.31
N SER A 321 0.33 -22.63 -0.42
CA SER A 321 1.78 -22.52 -0.32
C SER A 321 2.19 -21.34 0.57
N PHE A 322 3.32 -21.50 1.27
CA PHE A 322 3.92 -20.37 1.99
C PHE A 322 4.43 -19.29 1.03
N GLU A 323 4.94 -19.69 -0.14
CA GLU A 323 5.37 -18.77 -1.20
C GLU A 323 4.27 -17.80 -1.64
N ARG A 324 3.01 -18.24 -1.73
CA ARG A 324 1.89 -17.33 -2.04
C ARG A 324 1.67 -16.31 -0.93
N GLU A 325 1.76 -16.74 0.32
CA GLU A 325 1.58 -15.85 1.46
C GLU A 325 2.74 -14.85 1.59
N TYR A 326 3.97 -15.27 1.28
CA TYR A 326 5.17 -14.44 1.21
C TYR A 326 5.11 -13.43 0.04
N TYR A 327 4.67 -13.84 -1.15
CA TYR A 327 4.39 -12.92 -2.28
C TYR A 327 3.39 -11.81 -1.90
N ASP A 328 2.27 -12.17 -1.27
CA ASP A 328 1.31 -11.19 -0.79
C ASP A 328 1.86 -10.36 0.40
N MET A 329 2.91 -10.82 1.11
CA MET A 329 3.58 -10.03 2.18
C MET A 329 4.52 -8.98 1.59
N ILE A 330 5.29 -9.31 0.54
CA ILE A 330 6.10 -8.33 -0.22
C ILE A 330 5.23 -7.14 -0.63
N ARG A 331 4.06 -7.43 -1.23
CA ARG A 331 3.17 -6.42 -1.82
C ARG A 331 2.39 -5.58 -0.82
N ALA A 332 2.06 -6.11 0.36
CA ALA A 332 1.11 -5.48 1.27
C ALA A 332 1.67 -5.15 2.67
N ALA A 333 2.78 -5.79 3.08
CA ALA A 333 3.19 -5.84 4.49
C ALA A 333 4.67 -5.49 4.73
N PHE A 334 5.61 -5.88 3.85
CA PHE A 334 7.05 -5.66 4.08
C PHE A 334 7.46 -4.19 4.19
N LEU A 335 6.86 -3.29 3.41
CA LEU A 335 7.09 -1.84 3.59
C LEU A 335 6.63 -1.36 4.98
N LYS A 336 5.51 -1.88 5.49
CA LYS A 336 5.04 -1.58 6.84
C LYS A 336 6.03 -2.11 7.89
N TYR A 337 6.36 -3.40 7.82
CA TYR A 337 7.20 -4.07 8.82
C TYR A 337 8.64 -3.55 8.84
N SER A 338 9.27 -3.29 7.69
CA SER A 338 10.63 -2.71 7.64
C SER A 338 10.69 -1.30 8.26
N LEU A 339 9.66 -0.48 8.10
CA LEU A 339 9.54 0.82 8.78
C LEU A 339 9.37 0.64 10.31
N GLN A 340 8.54 -0.31 10.75
CA GLN A 340 8.37 -0.59 12.19
C GLN A 340 9.66 -1.11 12.84
N VAL A 341 10.33 -2.09 12.20
CA VAL A 341 11.61 -2.67 12.63
C VAL A 341 12.71 -1.60 12.75
N ARG A 342 12.78 -0.65 11.80
CA ARG A 342 13.69 0.50 11.84
C ARG A 342 13.43 1.45 13.01
N MET A 343 12.17 1.80 13.26
CA MET A 343 11.79 2.65 14.40
C MET A 343 12.10 1.97 15.75
N GLY A 344 11.83 0.66 15.86
CA GLY A 344 12.06 -0.15 17.05
C GLY A 344 13.51 -0.57 17.28
N ARG A 345 14.40 -0.40 16.29
CA ARG A 345 15.80 -0.87 16.29
C ARG A 345 15.89 -2.39 16.46
N MET A 346 15.02 -3.10 15.76
CA MET A 346 14.91 -4.56 15.72
C MET A 346 15.75 -5.15 14.58
N ASP A 347 15.99 -6.47 14.61
CA ASP A 347 16.69 -7.19 13.52
C ASP A 347 15.76 -7.66 12.40
N GLY A 348 14.50 -7.99 12.72
CA GLY A 348 13.55 -8.55 11.77
C GLY A 348 12.19 -8.87 12.39
N ILE A 349 11.42 -9.72 11.72
CA ILE A 349 10.11 -10.20 12.16
C ILE A 349 10.04 -11.73 12.18
N PHE A 350 9.34 -12.28 13.16
CA PHE A 350 8.93 -13.69 13.20
C PHE A 350 7.48 -13.81 12.75
N VAL A 351 7.19 -14.71 11.81
CA VAL A 351 5.87 -14.84 11.16
C VAL A 351 5.27 -16.23 11.39
N ALA A 352 4.10 -16.30 12.02
CA ALA A 352 3.28 -17.51 12.14
C ALA A 352 2.15 -17.52 11.09
N PHE A 353 2.11 -18.53 10.22
CA PHE A 353 1.07 -18.65 9.18
C PHE A 353 -0.08 -19.55 9.64
N HIS A 354 -1.34 -19.12 9.46
CA HIS A 354 -2.50 -19.79 10.04
C HIS A 354 -3.81 -19.63 9.24
N ASN A 355 -4.83 -20.42 9.56
CA ASN A 355 -6.21 -20.33 9.02
C ASN A 355 -7.26 -20.02 10.10
N THR A 356 -6.90 -19.17 11.06
CA THR A 356 -7.58 -18.92 12.35
C THR A 356 -7.70 -20.13 13.30
N GLN A 357 -7.86 -21.36 12.82
CA GLN A 357 -7.94 -22.58 13.67
C GLN A 357 -6.60 -23.29 13.92
N ARG A 358 -5.66 -23.27 12.97
CA ARG A 358 -4.41 -24.02 12.99
C ARG A 358 -3.22 -23.18 12.53
N ILE A 359 -2.03 -23.44 13.09
CA ILE A 359 -0.76 -22.90 12.58
C ILE A 359 -0.14 -23.91 11.62
N PHE A 360 0.19 -23.47 10.41
CA PHE A 360 0.82 -24.29 9.37
C PHE A 360 2.34 -24.33 9.48
N GLY A 361 2.94 -23.26 10.00
CA GLY A 361 4.39 -23.11 10.10
C GLY A 361 4.84 -21.69 10.41
N PHE A 362 6.15 -21.52 10.47
CA PHE A 362 6.84 -20.30 10.90
C PHE A 362 7.96 -19.91 9.93
N GLN A 363 8.23 -18.61 9.82
CA GLN A 363 9.40 -18.06 9.11
C GLN A 363 9.95 -16.86 9.88
N TYR A 364 11.27 -16.76 10.00
CA TYR A 364 11.93 -15.51 10.37
C TYR A 364 12.31 -14.75 9.11
N ILE A 365 12.06 -13.44 9.08
CA ILE A 365 12.34 -12.56 7.94
C ILE A 365 13.13 -11.37 8.47
N SER A 366 14.42 -11.33 8.12
CA SER A 366 15.33 -10.27 8.54
C SER A 366 15.01 -8.92 7.88
N LEU A 367 15.50 -7.81 8.45
CA LEU A 367 15.43 -6.49 7.81
C LEU A 367 16.10 -6.51 6.43
N ALA A 368 17.23 -7.21 6.27
CA ALA A 368 17.92 -7.37 4.99
C ALA A 368 17.09 -8.11 3.93
N GLU A 369 16.33 -9.14 4.32
CA GLU A 369 15.43 -9.89 3.44
C GLU A 369 14.22 -9.05 3.00
N MET A 370 13.64 -8.26 3.91
CA MET A 370 12.64 -7.25 3.56
C MET A 370 13.23 -6.16 2.65
N ASP A 371 14.47 -5.73 2.89
CA ASP A 371 15.12 -4.71 2.08
C ASP A 371 15.49 -5.18 0.68
N HIS A 372 15.82 -6.46 0.52
CA HIS A 372 15.97 -7.04 -0.82
C HIS A 372 14.65 -6.98 -1.59
N ALA A 373 13.53 -7.27 -0.94
CA ALA A 373 12.19 -7.19 -1.52
C ALA A 373 11.65 -5.77 -1.73
N ILE A 374 12.07 -4.76 -0.94
CA ILE A 374 11.55 -3.38 -0.99
C ILE A 374 12.51 -2.39 -1.68
N HIS A 375 13.81 -2.52 -1.45
CA HIS A 375 14.85 -1.61 -1.98
C HIS A 375 15.72 -2.27 -3.06
N GLY A 376 15.57 -3.58 -3.31
CA GLY A 376 16.36 -4.34 -4.30
C GLY A 376 17.73 -4.78 -3.80
N THR A 377 18.02 -4.66 -2.50
CA THR A 377 19.34 -4.99 -1.93
C THR A 377 19.25 -5.47 -0.48
N ASN A 378 20.10 -6.44 -0.12
CA ASN A 378 20.26 -6.89 1.28
C ASN A 378 21.04 -5.86 2.15
N ASP A 379 21.54 -4.77 1.55
CA ASP A 379 22.30 -3.71 2.21
C ASP A 379 21.35 -2.66 2.82
N THR A 380 21.09 -2.77 4.12
CA THR A 380 20.05 -1.98 4.81
C THR A 380 20.26 -0.48 4.74
N ARG A 381 21.49 -0.01 4.46
CA ARG A 381 21.85 1.42 4.46
C ARG A 381 20.92 2.26 3.57
N LEU A 382 20.49 1.72 2.44
CA LEU A 382 19.56 2.41 1.53
C LEU A 382 18.18 2.62 2.17
N GLY A 383 17.60 1.57 2.75
CA GLY A 383 16.32 1.68 3.46
C GLY A 383 16.42 2.52 4.72
N ASP A 384 17.56 2.45 5.42
CA ASP A 384 17.83 3.25 6.63
C ASP A 384 17.94 4.75 6.30
N GLU A 385 18.53 5.11 5.16
CA GLU A 385 18.60 6.47 4.66
C GLU A 385 17.27 6.97 4.10
N GLU A 386 16.52 6.14 3.36
CA GLU A 386 15.15 6.44 2.93
C GLU A 386 14.24 6.70 4.13
N PHE A 387 14.28 5.85 5.17
CA PHE A 387 13.52 6.02 6.41
C PHE A 387 13.89 7.33 7.15
N LYS A 388 15.18 7.60 7.37
CA LYS A 388 15.63 8.85 8.03
C LYS A 388 15.14 10.08 7.25
N CYS A 389 15.24 10.05 5.93
CA CYS A 389 14.80 11.15 5.08
C CYS A 389 13.27 11.31 5.10
N SER A 390 12.49 10.22 5.15
CA SER A 390 11.03 10.25 5.31
C SER A 390 10.62 10.97 6.60
N VAL A 391 11.26 10.64 7.74
CA VAL A 391 10.98 11.32 9.02
C VAL A 391 11.37 12.81 8.95
N ALA A 392 12.49 13.15 8.33
CA ALA A 392 12.93 14.54 8.17
C ALA A 392 12.00 15.38 7.26
N LEU A 393 11.47 14.82 6.18
CA LEU A 393 10.48 15.49 5.33
C LEU A 393 9.15 15.71 6.06
N LEU A 394 8.67 14.69 6.79
CA LEU A 394 7.51 14.81 7.67
C LEU A 394 7.72 15.89 8.75
N ASN A 395 8.94 16.05 9.26
CA ASN A 395 9.28 17.05 10.28
C ASN A 395 9.17 18.51 9.76
N ASP A 396 9.57 18.81 8.52
CA ASP A 396 9.40 20.15 7.93
C ASP A 396 7.90 20.46 7.72
N LEU A 397 7.15 19.48 7.18
CA LEU A 397 5.71 19.57 6.97
C LEU A 397 4.93 19.75 8.28
N MET A 398 5.26 18.98 9.31
CA MET A 398 4.65 19.12 10.64
C MET A 398 5.00 20.45 11.30
N ASN A 399 6.24 20.94 11.18
CA ASN A 399 6.62 22.27 11.67
C ASN A 399 5.76 23.37 11.03
N ARG A 400 5.61 23.34 9.70
CA ARG A 400 4.73 24.28 8.97
C ARG A 400 3.27 24.17 9.40
N ALA A 401 2.75 22.95 9.55
CA ALA A 401 1.39 22.70 10.00
C ALA A 401 1.12 23.26 11.40
N THR A 402 2.00 23.00 12.37
CA THR A 402 1.86 23.52 13.74
C THR A 402 2.19 25.01 13.86
N GLN A 403 2.96 25.58 12.94
CA GLN A 403 3.13 27.03 12.84
C GLN A 403 1.87 27.71 12.28
N ARG A 404 1.16 27.05 11.34
CA ARG A 404 -0.09 27.56 10.74
C ARG A 404 -1.30 27.41 11.66
N PHE A 405 -1.30 26.35 12.48
CA PHE A 405 -2.35 25.99 13.44
C PHE A 405 -1.72 25.62 14.81
N PRO A 406 -1.19 26.62 15.55
CA PRO A 406 -0.58 26.38 16.87
C PRO A 406 -1.63 25.93 17.89
N GLU A 407 -1.21 25.07 18.81
CA GLU A 407 -1.94 24.63 20.02
C GLU A 407 -3.33 24.00 19.75
N ARG A 408 -3.56 23.52 18.52
CA ARG A 408 -4.80 22.86 18.08
C ARG A 408 -4.50 21.43 17.66
N THR A 409 -5.42 20.50 17.98
CA THR A 409 -5.38 19.14 17.42
C THR A 409 -5.62 19.18 15.91
N LEU A 410 -4.83 18.42 15.16
CA LEU A 410 -4.82 18.46 13.69
C LEU A 410 -5.20 17.10 13.10
N ARG A 411 -5.95 17.09 12.00
CA ARG A 411 -6.17 15.91 11.16
C ARG A 411 -5.32 16.02 9.90
N LEU A 412 -4.49 15.02 9.66
CA LEU A 412 -3.51 14.94 8.59
C LEU A 412 -3.98 13.97 7.51
N HIS A 413 -3.82 14.33 6.23
CA HIS A 413 -3.95 13.40 5.11
C HIS A 413 -2.72 13.51 4.20
N VAL A 414 -2.17 12.37 3.78
CA VAL A 414 -0.92 12.29 3.02
C VAL A 414 -1.09 11.31 1.85
N GLU A 415 -0.72 11.77 0.65
CA GLU A 415 -0.73 10.96 -0.57
C GLU A 415 0.45 11.33 -1.47
N THR A 416 1.28 10.35 -1.83
CA THR A 416 2.15 10.45 -2.99
C THR A 416 1.40 10.02 -4.25
N ARG A 417 1.50 10.77 -5.35
CA ARG A 417 0.94 10.36 -6.65
C ARG A 417 2.02 9.76 -7.57
N PRO A 418 1.68 8.76 -8.42
CA PRO A 418 2.60 8.15 -9.39
C PRO A 418 2.72 8.96 -10.69
N THR A 419 2.99 10.26 -10.56
CA THR A 419 3.22 11.18 -11.69
C THR A 419 4.63 11.00 -12.29
N LYS A 420 4.82 11.45 -13.55
CA LYS A 420 6.11 11.42 -14.30
C LYS A 420 7.31 11.92 -13.48
N VAL A 421 7.09 12.94 -12.66
CA VAL A 421 7.91 13.26 -11.48
C VAL A 421 7.01 13.07 -10.25
N PRO A 422 7.28 12.11 -9.35
CA PRO A 422 6.44 11.89 -8.16
C PRO A 422 6.42 13.10 -7.22
N LEU A 423 5.27 13.34 -6.61
CA LEU A 423 5.04 14.39 -5.62
C LEU A 423 4.12 13.89 -4.50
N THR A 424 4.30 14.44 -3.30
CA THR A 424 3.49 14.11 -2.12
C THR A 424 2.63 15.29 -1.70
N TYR A 425 1.32 15.12 -1.75
CA TYR A 425 0.37 16.01 -1.11
C TYR A 425 0.34 15.77 0.40
N PHE A 426 0.23 16.87 1.15
CA PHE A 426 0.10 16.89 2.59
C PHE A 426 -0.97 17.92 2.97
N PHE A 427 -2.09 17.43 3.52
CA PHE A 427 -3.24 18.23 3.90
C PHE A 427 -3.46 18.21 5.40
N VAL A 428 -3.83 19.37 5.95
CA VAL A 428 -4.06 19.57 7.38
C VAL A 428 -5.30 20.41 7.59
N GLU A 429 -6.30 19.86 8.30
CA GLU A 429 -7.42 20.60 8.87
C GLU A 429 -7.34 20.53 10.41
N PRO A 430 -7.49 21.65 11.14
CA PRO A 430 -7.59 21.63 12.60
C PRO A 430 -8.96 21.09 13.01
N VAL A 431 -9.01 20.24 14.04
CA VAL A 431 -10.24 19.60 14.52
C VAL A 431 -10.36 19.70 16.04
N THR A 432 -11.59 19.70 16.54
CA THR A 432 -11.88 19.60 17.97
C THR A 432 -11.66 18.17 18.50
N GLU A 433 -11.47 18.03 19.82
CA GLU A 433 -11.44 16.71 20.47
C GLU A 433 -12.75 15.93 20.24
N GLU A 434 -13.90 16.62 20.17
CA GLU A 434 -15.18 15.99 19.85
C GLU A 434 -15.23 15.41 18.43
N GLU A 435 -14.74 16.14 17.44
CA GLU A 435 -14.70 15.67 16.04
C GLU A 435 -13.71 14.51 15.89
N MET A 436 -12.53 14.63 16.48
CA MET A 436 -11.58 13.50 16.57
C MET A 436 -12.26 12.28 17.18
N ARG A 437 -12.94 12.43 18.34
CA ARG A 437 -13.56 11.30 19.02
C ARG A 437 -14.65 10.66 18.17
N LYS A 438 -15.54 11.47 17.58
CA LYS A 438 -16.58 11.00 16.64
C LYS A 438 -15.98 10.22 15.46
N ILE A 439 -14.87 10.67 14.87
CA ILE A 439 -14.19 9.96 13.77
C ILE A 439 -13.49 8.68 14.26
N GLN A 440 -12.89 8.68 15.46
CA GLN A 440 -12.25 7.51 16.09
C GLN A 440 -13.26 6.48 16.63
N GLU A 441 -14.53 6.83 16.74
CA GLU A 441 -15.64 5.95 17.16
C GLU A 441 -16.47 5.47 15.96
N ALA A 442 -16.49 6.18 14.82
CA ALA A 442 -17.32 5.88 13.65
C ALA A 442 -17.14 4.47 13.05
N GLY A 443 -15.92 3.91 13.08
CA GLY A 443 -15.62 2.56 12.56
C GLY A 443 -15.84 1.42 13.55
N LYS A 444 -16.14 1.70 14.83
CA LYS A 444 -16.16 0.71 15.91
C LYS A 444 -17.55 0.11 16.15
N PRO A 445 -17.79 -1.19 15.87
CA PRO A 445 -18.61 -1.97 16.79
C PRO A 445 -17.93 -2.00 18.16
N SER A 446 -18.66 -2.20 19.25
CA SER A 446 -18.01 -2.53 20.53
C SER A 446 -17.38 -3.91 20.47
N VAL A 447 -16.33 -4.17 21.27
CA VAL A 447 -15.73 -5.51 21.38
C VAL A 447 -16.80 -6.53 21.77
N GLU A 448 -17.70 -6.17 22.68
CA GLU A 448 -18.88 -6.97 23.04
C GLU A 448 -19.83 -7.27 21.87
N GLN A 449 -19.98 -6.36 20.89
CA GLN A 449 -20.79 -6.60 19.69
C GLN A 449 -20.09 -7.62 18.81
N LEU A 450 -18.79 -7.44 18.54
CA LEU A 450 -18.01 -8.40 17.76
C LEU A 450 -17.97 -9.80 18.44
N GLU A 451 -17.82 -9.86 19.76
CA GLU A 451 -17.92 -11.11 20.52
C GLU A 451 -19.33 -11.71 20.46
N ARG A 452 -20.40 -10.91 20.56
CA ARG A 452 -21.78 -11.39 20.47
C ARG A 452 -22.15 -11.87 19.06
N ASP A 453 -21.65 -11.22 18.01
CA ASP A 453 -21.85 -11.63 16.63
C ASP A 453 -21.14 -12.97 16.37
N ILE A 454 -19.88 -13.12 16.81
CA ILE A 454 -19.12 -14.38 16.73
C ILE A 454 -19.81 -15.50 17.55
N GLN A 455 -20.26 -15.21 18.77
CA GLN A 455 -20.96 -16.19 19.61
C GLN A 455 -22.33 -16.60 19.01
N GLY A 456 -23.07 -15.67 18.41
CA GLY A 456 -24.33 -15.92 17.73
C GLY A 456 -24.16 -16.84 16.52
N LEU A 457 -23.17 -16.56 15.66
CA LEU A 457 -22.83 -17.42 14.52
C LEU A 457 -22.44 -18.84 14.97
N SER A 458 -21.72 -18.98 16.08
CA SER A 458 -21.35 -20.31 16.63
C SER A 458 -22.54 -21.15 17.11
N LEU A 459 -23.69 -20.53 17.39
CA LEU A 459 -24.95 -21.22 17.68
C LEU A 459 -25.65 -21.62 16.38
N GLU A 460 -25.75 -20.72 15.40
CA GLU A 460 -26.32 -21.01 14.08
C GLU A 460 -25.54 -22.12 13.34
N GLU A 461 -24.22 -22.17 13.45
CA GLU A 461 -23.41 -23.27 12.88
C GLU A 461 -23.71 -24.63 13.55
N ARG A 462 -23.88 -24.66 14.89
CA ARG A 462 -24.24 -25.90 15.61
C ARG A 462 -25.66 -26.37 15.28
N GLU A 463 -26.59 -25.43 15.12
CA GLU A 463 -27.96 -25.73 14.66
C GLU A 463 -27.94 -26.21 13.19
N ALA A 464 -27.09 -25.64 12.33
CA ALA A 464 -26.90 -26.09 10.96
C ALA A 464 -26.21 -27.47 10.83
N GLU A 465 -25.22 -27.79 11.67
CA GLU A 465 -24.59 -29.12 11.71
C GLU A 465 -25.56 -30.20 12.21
N THR A 466 -26.32 -29.92 13.28
CA THR A 466 -27.33 -30.84 13.78
C THR A 466 -28.49 -31.04 12.80
N ALA A 467 -28.91 -29.99 12.08
CA ALA A 467 -29.86 -30.13 10.97
C ALA A 467 -29.29 -30.94 9.78
N ARG A 468 -28.01 -30.75 9.44
CA ARG A 468 -27.32 -31.55 8.39
C ARG A 468 -27.20 -33.02 8.77
N MET A 469 -26.98 -33.35 10.05
CA MET A 469 -27.03 -34.74 10.53
C MET A 469 -28.43 -35.36 10.39
N GLN A 470 -29.50 -34.61 10.63
CA GLN A 470 -30.87 -35.13 10.53
C GLN A 470 -31.30 -35.39 9.08
N ASN A 471 -30.83 -34.60 8.10
CA ASN A 471 -31.15 -34.76 6.69
C ASN A 471 -30.33 -35.84 5.94
N SER A 472 -29.48 -36.62 6.62
CA SER A 472 -28.61 -37.62 5.97
C SER A 472 -29.32 -38.93 5.57
N ASN A 473 -30.66 -38.96 5.51
CA ASN A 473 -31.49 -40.16 5.30
C ASN A 473 -32.61 -39.94 4.27
N ALA A 474 -32.33 -39.21 3.18
CA ALA A 474 -33.25 -39.08 2.03
C ALA A 474 -32.52 -39.03 0.68
N GLU A 475 -32.68 -40.11 -0.08
CA GLU A 475 -32.72 -40.25 -1.55
C GLU A 475 -31.54 -39.78 -2.43
N GLU A 476 -31.03 -40.72 -3.24
CA GLU A 476 -30.29 -40.45 -4.49
C GLU A 476 -31.25 -40.32 -5.69
N ALA A 477 -30.72 -39.73 -6.77
CA ALA A 477 -31.16 -39.83 -8.18
C ALA A 477 -32.37 -38.98 -8.65
N ASP A 478 -32.04 -37.96 -9.45
CA ASP A 478 -32.43 -37.96 -10.87
C ASP A 478 -31.35 -37.28 -11.75
N LYS A 479 -31.45 -37.39 -13.08
CA LYS A 479 -30.60 -36.73 -14.09
C LYS A 479 -31.44 -36.11 -15.20
N GLY A 480 -31.35 -34.78 -15.34
CA GLY A 480 -31.86 -34.02 -16.49
C GLY A 480 -30.78 -33.06 -17.06
N THR A 481 -30.90 -32.70 -18.33
CA THR A 481 -29.96 -31.84 -19.08
C THR A 481 -30.68 -30.74 -19.85
N ASP A 482 -30.00 -29.61 -20.04
CA ASP A 482 -30.38 -28.44 -20.86
C ASP A 482 -31.62 -27.65 -20.34
N GLU A 483 -31.80 -26.35 -20.61
CA GLU A 483 -31.08 -25.41 -21.51
C GLU A 483 -30.57 -24.15 -20.77
N LEU A 484 -29.63 -23.41 -21.36
CA LEU A 484 -29.15 -22.09 -20.89
C LEU A 484 -29.88 -20.94 -21.60
N SER A 485 -30.77 -20.25 -20.89
CA SER A 485 -31.40 -19.00 -21.37
C SER A 485 -30.52 -17.78 -21.07
N VAL A 486 -29.80 -17.29 -22.07
CA VAL A 486 -28.94 -16.09 -21.93
C VAL A 486 -29.71 -14.81 -22.28
N ASN A 487 -30.13 -14.07 -21.25
CA ASN A 487 -30.44 -12.64 -21.34
C ASN A 487 -30.30 -12.00 -19.95
N ASP A 488 -29.13 -11.43 -19.69
CA ASP A 488 -28.81 -10.75 -18.43
C ASP A 488 -28.77 -9.23 -18.65
N PRO A 489 -29.59 -8.43 -17.93
CA PRO A 489 -29.56 -6.98 -17.99
C PRO A 489 -28.25 -6.33 -17.51
N GLN A 490 -27.45 -7.00 -16.67
CA GLN A 490 -26.32 -6.38 -15.94
C GLN A 490 -25.22 -5.79 -16.85
N ASN A 491 -25.14 -6.22 -18.11
CA ASN A 491 -24.16 -5.72 -19.07
C ASN A 491 -24.38 -4.23 -19.41
N ASP A 492 -25.63 -3.78 -19.48
CA ASP A 492 -25.99 -2.43 -19.96
C ASP A 492 -25.54 -1.31 -18.99
N ASP A 493 -25.50 -1.60 -17.68
CA ASP A 493 -25.01 -0.65 -16.68
C ASP A 493 -23.47 -0.62 -16.58
N THR A 494 -22.79 -1.75 -16.79
CA THR A 494 -21.32 -1.74 -16.95
C THR A 494 -20.85 -0.92 -18.15
N TRP A 495 -21.62 -0.86 -19.25
CA TRP A 495 -21.29 0.02 -20.38
C TRP A 495 -21.47 1.51 -20.06
N LYS A 496 -22.48 1.88 -19.26
CA LYS A 496 -22.66 3.26 -18.79
C LYS A 496 -21.56 3.69 -17.83
N GLU A 497 -21.16 2.81 -16.91
CA GLU A 497 -20.04 3.06 -16.00
C GLU A 497 -18.71 3.19 -16.76
N MET A 498 -18.49 2.38 -17.81
CA MET A 498 -17.32 2.48 -18.67
C MET A 498 -17.26 3.84 -19.40
N MET A 499 -18.36 4.29 -20.01
CA MET A 499 -18.40 5.60 -20.68
C MET A 499 -18.15 6.73 -19.67
N SER A 500 -18.79 6.70 -18.50
CA SER A 500 -18.57 7.72 -17.45
C SER A 500 -17.12 7.80 -16.97
N LYS A 501 -16.36 6.70 -16.99
CA LYS A 501 -14.93 6.67 -16.64
C LYS A 501 -14.03 7.16 -17.78
N VAL A 502 -14.44 6.97 -19.03
CA VAL A 502 -13.77 7.57 -20.19
C VAL A 502 -13.97 9.08 -20.18
N ASP A 503 -15.18 9.56 -19.90
CA ASP A 503 -15.48 11.00 -19.77
C ASP A 503 -14.70 11.64 -18.58
N GLU A 504 -14.71 11.04 -17.38
CA GLU A 504 -13.88 11.51 -16.23
C GLU A 504 -12.37 11.56 -16.55
N ALA A 505 -11.88 10.71 -17.49
CA ALA A 505 -10.49 10.69 -17.93
C ALA A 505 -10.19 11.75 -19.01
N VAL A 506 -11.12 11.98 -19.95
CA VAL A 506 -11.00 12.99 -21.01
C VAL A 506 -11.09 14.41 -20.46
N GLU A 507 -11.87 14.65 -19.39
CA GLU A 507 -11.88 15.95 -18.69
C GLU A 507 -10.61 16.20 -17.84
N ASN A 508 -9.68 15.24 -17.74
CA ASN A 508 -8.43 15.35 -16.98
C ASN A 508 -7.19 15.45 -17.89
N GLU A 509 -6.95 16.62 -18.50
CA GLU A 509 -5.77 16.92 -19.35
C GLU A 509 -4.38 16.74 -18.66
N SER A 510 -4.33 16.33 -17.38
CA SER A 510 -3.09 16.05 -16.63
C SER A 510 -2.68 14.56 -16.55
N LEU A 511 -3.46 13.63 -17.11
CA LEU A 511 -3.23 12.18 -16.99
C LEU A 511 -2.79 11.48 -18.28
N GLY A 512 -3.15 12.04 -19.44
CA GLY A 512 -2.65 11.63 -20.77
C GLY A 512 -3.04 10.24 -21.25
N VAL A 513 -2.63 9.93 -22.49
CA VAL A 513 -2.99 8.70 -23.25
C VAL A 513 -2.70 7.40 -22.47
N ARG A 514 -1.70 7.40 -21.59
CA ARG A 514 -1.37 6.24 -20.75
C ARG A 514 -2.49 5.90 -19.76
N SER A 515 -3.13 6.89 -19.13
CA SER A 515 -4.25 6.67 -18.22
C SER A 515 -5.48 6.15 -18.98
N ILE A 516 -5.66 6.58 -20.24
CA ILE A 516 -6.70 6.06 -21.13
C ILE A 516 -6.41 4.59 -21.48
N ARG A 517 -5.17 4.24 -21.86
CA ARG A 517 -4.75 2.85 -22.14
C ARG A 517 -4.95 1.93 -20.93
N GLU A 518 -4.58 2.37 -19.74
CA GLU A 518 -4.72 1.59 -18.51
C GLU A 518 -6.21 1.38 -18.12
N ALA A 519 -7.07 2.40 -18.27
CA ALA A 519 -8.51 2.27 -18.03
C ALA A 519 -9.25 1.41 -19.09
N VAL A 520 -8.91 1.57 -20.37
CA VAL A 520 -9.46 0.77 -21.47
C VAL A 520 -9.03 -0.70 -21.37
N GLN A 521 -7.79 -0.96 -20.94
CA GLN A 521 -7.33 -2.32 -20.66
C GLN A 521 -8.13 -2.96 -19.52
N GLU A 522 -8.31 -2.25 -18.40
CA GLU A 522 -9.08 -2.78 -17.28
C GLU A 522 -10.53 -3.09 -17.68
N ALA A 523 -11.17 -2.26 -18.50
CA ALA A 523 -12.51 -2.51 -19.03
C ALA A 523 -12.59 -3.71 -20.01
N LEU A 524 -11.60 -3.87 -20.89
CA LEU A 524 -11.51 -5.01 -21.82
C LEU A 524 -11.21 -6.34 -21.10
N GLU A 525 -10.48 -6.30 -19.99
CA GLU A 525 -10.29 -7.46 -19.09
C GLU A 525 -11.55 -7.78 -18.28
N GLN A 526 -12.26 -6.77 -17.77
CA GLN A 526 -13.51 -6.95 -17.00
C GLN A 526 -14.66 -7.49 -17.86
N SER A 527 -14.81 -7.01 -19.09
CA SER A 527 -15.84 -7.46 -20.05
C SER A 527 -15.56 -8.83 -20.68
N GLY A 528 -14.38 -9.44 -20.42
CA GLY A 528 -13.99 -10.74 -20.96
C GLY A 528 -13.67 -10.76 -22.46
N LEU A 529 -13.70 -9.61 -23.15
CA LEU A 529 -13.60 -9.48 -24.60
C LEU A 529 -12.22 -9.88 -25.21
N LEU A 530 -11.26 -10.21 -24.34
CA LEU A 530 -9.91 -10.65 -24.66
C LEU A 530 -9.64 -12.13 -24.34
N GLN A 531 -10.57 -12.87 -23.72
CA GLN A 531 -10.30 -14.21 -23.17
C GLN A 531 -9.85 -15.26 -24.20
N ASP A 532 -10.26 -15.13 -25.47
CA ASP A 532 -9.90 -16.03 -26.58
C ASP A 532 -8.85 -15.45 -27.56
N LYS A 533 -8.11 -14.40 -27.16
CA LYS A 533 -7.11 -13.73 -28.01
C LYS A 533 -5.69 -13.98 -27.52
N THR A 534 -4.73 -13.99 -28.44
CA THR A 534 -3.30 -13.98 -28.07
C THR A 534 -2.88 -12.62 -27.49
N GLU A 535 -1.82 -12.59 -26.70
CA GLU A 535 -1.27 -11.37 -26.06
C GLU A 535 -0.99 -10.26 -27.10
N LEU A 536 -0.40 -10.64 -28.24
CA LEU A 536 -0.11 -9.75 -29.36
C LEU A 536 -1.36 -9.26 -30.12
N GLU A 537 -2.44 -10.05 -30.15
CA GLU A 537 -3.74 -9.58 -30.67
C GLU A 537 -4.43 -8.64 -29.67
N SER A 538 -4.34 -8.91 -28.36
CA SER A 538 -4.98 -8.09 -27.33
C SER A 538 -4.30 -6.73 -27.18
N GLU A 539 -2.97 -6.63 -27.23
CA GLU A 539 -2.27 -5.34 -27.31
C GLU A 539 -2.69 -4.56 -28.57
N LYS A 540 -2.79 -5.20 -29.74
CA LYS A 540 -3.22 -4.50 -30.95
C LYS A 540 -4.67 -3.99 -30.83
N TYR A 541 -5.60 -4.82 -30.36
CA TYR A 541 -6.99 -4.37 -30.11
C TYR A 541 -7.07 -3.22 -29.09
N LEU A 542 -6.13 -3.15 -28.15
CA LEU A 542 -6.01 -2.05 -27.19
C LEU A 542 -5.51 -0.76 -27.84
N ASP A 543 -4.41 -0.83 -28.58
CA ASP A 543 -3.81 0.35 -29.22
C ASP A 543 -4.69 0.92 -30.35
N ASP A 544 -5.37 0.05 -31.13
CA ASP A 544 -6.36 0.46 -32.12
C ASP A 544 -7.53 1.24 -31.45
N LEU A 545 -8.03 0.78 -30.29
CA LEU A 545 -9.14 1.43 -29.57
C LEU A 545 -8.72 2.75 -28.89
N VAL A 546 -7.54 2.76 -28.26
CA VAL A 546 -6.98 3.95 -27.58
C VAL A 546 -6.62 5.03 -28.61
N SER A 547 -6.13 4.66 -29.79
CA SER A 547 -5.90 5.60 -30.89
C SER A 547 -7.21 6.25 -31.37
N ALA A 548 -8.29 5.47 -31.51
CA ALA A 548 -9.60 5.99 -31.92
C ALA A 548 -10.20 6.96 -30.88
N LEU A 549 -10.13 6.62 -29.59
CA LEU A 549 -10.59 7.47 -28.49
C LEU A 549 -9.77 8.77 -28.39
N THR A 550 -8.44 8.69 -28.57
CA THR A 550 -7.56 9.86 -28.51
C THR A 550 -7.81 10.82 -29.68
N ALA A 551 -7.98 10.30 -30.90
CA ALA A 551 -8.24 11.12 -32.10
C ALA A 551 -9.52 11.97 -31.97
N HIS A 552 -10.60 11.38 -31.45
CA HIS A 552 -11.87 12.08 -31.24
C HIS A 552 -11.76 13.20 -30.19
N SER A 553 -10.84 13.07 -29.21
CA SER A 553 -10.59 14.13 -28.22
C SER A 553 -9.93 15.37 -28.85
N SER A 554 -9.07 15.20 -29.86
CA SER A 554 -8.51 16.32 -30.63
C SER A 554 -9.56 16.99 -31.52
N GLU A 555 -10.34 16.23 -32.29
CA GLU A 555 -11.38 16.78 -33.17
C GLU A 555 -12.45 17.56 -32.37
N ALA A 556 -12.87 17.05 -31.21
CA ALA A 556 -13.79 17.74 -30.32
C ALA A 556 -13.23 19.05 -29.73
N LYS A 557 -11.89 19.19 -29.65
CA LYS A 557 -11.21 20.41 -29.19
C LYS A 557 -11.18 21.47 -30.29
N GLU A 558 -10.81 21.10 -31.52
CA GLU A 558 -10.85 22.00 -32.68
C GLU A 558 -12.27 22.56 -32.96
N VAL A 559 -13.31 21.74 -32.77
CA VAL A 559 -14.72 22.17 -32.90
C VAL A 559 -15.18 23.11 -31.75
N ARG A 560 -14.50 23.11 -30.60
CA ARG A 560 -14.72 24.08 -29.51
C ARG A 560 -13.98 25.39 -29.74
N GLU A 561 -12.73 25.33 -30.21
CA GLU A 561 -11.89 26.49 -30.46
C GLU A 561 -12.40 27.30 -31.68
N SER A 562 -12.82 26.63 -32.75
CA SER A 562 -13.45 27.27 -33.91
C SER A 562 -14.81 27.94 -33.60
N ARG A 563 -15.52 27.52 -32.55
CA ARG A 563 -16.76 28.16 -32.08
C ARG A 563 -16.52 29.43 -31.26
N THR A 564 -15.38 29.58 -30.59
CA THR A 564 -15.07 30.78 -29.79
C THR A 564 -14.46 31.92 -30.62
N ALA A 565 -14.02 31.65 -31.84
CA ALA A 565 -13.41 32.64 -32.74
C ALA A 565 -14.40 33.51 -33.54
N ASN A 566 -15.69 33.17 -33.59
CA ASN A 566 -16.66 33.79 -34.52
C ASN A 566 -17.66 34.79 -33.88
N ASP A 567 -17.69 34.95 -32.56
CA ASP A 567 -18.69 35.79 -31.87
C ASP A 567 -18.28 37.27 -31.68
N ASP A 568 -17.06 37.69 -32.08
CA ASP A 568 -16.54 39.07 -31.90
C ASP A 568 -16.49 39.89 -33.22
N ALA A 569 -17.58 39.88 -33.99
CA ALA A 569 -17.74 40.75 -35.18
C ALA A 569 -19.20 41.16 -35.39
N GLY A 570 -19.57 42.39 -35.02
CA GLY A 570 -20.98 42.81 -34.89
C GLY A 570 -21.63 43.53 -36.09
N ALA A 571 -22.93 43.22 -36.28
CA ALA A 571 -24.01 44.06 -36.81
C ALA A 571 -24.03 44.48 -38.30
N GLY A 572 -24.97 43.90 -39.06
CA GLY A 572 -25.47 44.43 -40.35
C GLY A 572 -26.73 43.68 -40.82
N GLN A 573 -27.79 44.41 -41.19
CA GLN A 573 -29.04 43.85 -41.78
C GLN A 573 -28.81 43.54 -43.28
N ASN A 574 -29.60 42.70 -43.99
CA ASN A 574 -31.02 42.39 -43.86
C ASN A 574 -31.41 41.11 -44.67
N SER A 575 -32.50 40.40 -44.31
CA SER A 575 -33.40 39.53 -45.14
C SER A 575 -32.80 38.55 -46.21
N MET A 576 -33.21 37.29 -46.38
CA MET A 576 -34.47 36.60 -46.05
C MET A 576 -34.31 35.06 -46.14
N GLU A 577 -35.25 34.30 -45.55
CA GLU A 577 -35.55 32.86 -45.75
C GLU A 577 -34.56 31.79 -45.25
N SER A 578 -35.14 30.69 -44.74
CA SER A 578 -34.48 29.73 -43.84
C SER A 578 -35.08 28.33 -43.90
N GLN A 579 -34.22 27.30 -43.92
CA GLN A 579 -34.51 25.91 -43.50
C GLN A 579 -33.22 25.29 -42.90
N PRO A 580 -33.30 24.23 -42.07
CA PRO A 580 -32.21 23.80 -41.19
C PRO A 580 -31.15 22.92 -41.87
N VAL A 581 -30.04 22.70 -41.16
CA VAL A 581 -29.03 21.65 -41.42
C VAL A 581 -28.85 20.86 -40.13
N ASP A 582 -28.84 19.53 -40.24
CA ASP A 582 -28.94 18.61 -39.09
C ASP A 582 -27.66 18.48 -38.26
N THR A 583 -27.81 18.06 -37.00
CA THR A 583 -26.71 17.89 -36.03
C THR A 583 -26.42 16.44 -35.63
N ASP A 584 -27.21 15.47 -36.11
CA ASP A 584 -27.24 14.08 -35.58
C ASP A 584 -26.05 13.18 -35.96
N ASN A 585 -25.11 13.65 -36.78
CA ASN A 585 -23.99 12.84 -37.30
C ASN A 585 -22.80 12.68 -36.34
N THR A 586 -22.89 13.15 -35.09
CA THR A 586 -21.79 13.15 -34.09
C THR A 586 -22.02 12.23 -32.89
N THR A 587 -22.91 11.25 -33.00
CA THR A 587 -23.11 10.23 -31.96
C THR A 587 -22.05 9.12 -32.05
N LEU A 588 -21.29 8.93 -30.97
CA LEU A 588 -20.17 7.97 -30.85
C LEU A 588 -20.49 6.55 -31.36
N ALA A 589 -21.73 6.09 -31.18
CA ALA A 589 -22.21 4.79 -31.68
C ALA A 589 -22.11 4.64 -33.22
N ASN A 590 -22.34 5.71 -33.99
CA ASN A 590 -22.18 5.69 -35.45
C ASN A 590 -20.70 5.61 -35.87
N LEU A 591 -19.78 6.10 -35.05
CA LEU A 591 -18.34 6.02 -35.30
C LEU A 591 -17.82 4.60 -35.03
N ILE A 592 -18.25 3.99 -33.92
CA ILE A 592 -17.95 2.59 -33.55
C ILE A 592 -18.38 1.63 -34.68
N PHE A 593 -19.55 1.87 -35.30
CA PHE A 593 -20.05 1.06 -36.42
C PHE A 593 -19.05 1.00 -37.59
N LYS A 594 -18.51 2.15 -38.02
CA LYS A 594 -17.49 2.22 -39.08
C LYS A 594 -16.19 1.51 -38.70
N VAL A 595 -15.76 1.61 -37.43
CA VAL A 595 -14.55 0.92 -36.95
C VAL A 595 -14.74 -0.61 -36.98
N THR A 596 -15.96 -1.12 -36.71
CA THR A 596 -16.23 -2.56 -36.80
C THR A 596 -16.24 -3.13 -38.22
N GLU A 597 -16.68 -2.36 -39.24
CA GLU A 597 -16.67 -2.84 -40.64
C GLU A 597 -15.25 -3.17 -41.13
N GLY A 598 -14.25 -2.37 -40.75
CA GLY A 598 -12.85 -2.52 -41.19
C GLY A 598 -12.12 -3.78 -40.67
N ILE A 599 -12.75 -4.58 -39.80
CA ILE A 599 -12.13 -5.71 -39.08
C ILE A 599 -12.61 -7.09 -39.63
N ASN A 600 -13.62 -7.11 -40.51
CA ASN A 600 -14.54 -8.26 -40.63
C ASN A 600 -14.03 -9.49 -41.42
N ASP A 601 -12.82 -9.47 -41.98
CA ASP A 601 -12.39 -10.49 -42.95
C ASP A 601 -12.07 -11.88 -42.35
N LYS A 602 -12.07 -12.06 -41.01
CA LYS A 602 -11.52 -13.30 -40.38
C LYS A 602 -12.17 -13.93 -39.14
N LYS A 603 -13.19 -13.38 -38.46
CA LYS A 603 -13.74 -14.02 -37.22
C LYS A 603 -15.29 -13.99 -37.13
N PRO A 604 -15.98 -15.15 -37.07
CA PRO A 604 -17.45 -15.22 -37.18
C PRO A 604 -18.21 -14.68 -35.97
N ASN A 605 -17.59 -14.63 -34.78
CA ASN A 605 -18.23 -14.19 -33.54
C ASN A 605 -18.65 -12.70 -33.56
N LEU A 606 -18.06 -11.90 -34.46
CA LEU A 606 -18.48 -10.51 -34.70
C LEU A 606 -19.95 -10.41 -35.12
N ARG A 607 -20.50 -11.38 -35.86
CA ARG A 607 -21.90 -11.33 -36.37
C ARG A 607 -22.96 -11.29 -35.27
N THR A 608 -22.65 -11.80 -34.08
CA THR A 608 -23.56 -11.74 -32.91
C THR A 608 -23.52 -10.36 -32.25
N PHE A 609 -22.36 -9.69 -32.29
CA PHE A 609 -22.17 -8.32 -31.84
C PHE A 609 -22.78 -7.32 -32.84
N GLU A 610 -22.46 -7.47 -34.13
CA GLU A 610 -23.04 -6.70 -35.25
C GLU A 610 -24.57 -6.70 -35.22
N ARG A 611 -25.22 -7.84 -34.97
CA ARG A 611 -26.69 -7.88 -34.83
C ARG A 611 -27.19 -7.04 -33.67
N LYS A 612 -26.61 -7.17 -32.47
CA LYS A 612 -27.02 -6.36 -31.31
C LYS A 612 -26.79 -4.87 -31.55
N VAL A 613 -25.67 -4.50 -32.20
CA VAL A 613 -25.38 -3.11 -32.56
C VAL A 613 -26.32 -2.61 -33.67
N ALA A 614 -26.68 -3.44 -34.65
CA ALA A 614 -27.63 -3.08 -35.72
C ALA A 614 -29.09 -2.99 -35.23
N ASP A 615 -29.51 -3.84 -34.29
CA ASP A 615 -30.82 -3.77 -33.64
C ASP A 615 -30.94 -2.49 -32.77
N LEU A 616 -29.83 -1.99 -32.22
CA LEU A 616 -29.76 -0.68 -31.55
C LEU A 616 -29.71 0.48 -32.55
N ALA A 617 -28.87 0.39 -33.59
CA ALA A 617 -28.69 1.46 -34.58
C ALA A 617 -29.94 1.66 -35.47
N SER A 618 -30.69 0.61 -35.77
CA SER A 618 -31.95 0.69 -36.53
C SER A 618 -33.11 1.31 -35.71
N GLN A 619 -33.01 1.32 -34.39
CA GLN A 619 -33.88 2.16 -33.53
C GLN A 619 -33.46 3.64 -33.56
N ALA A 620 -32.19 3.93 -33.82
CA ALA A 620 -31.62 5.28 -33.82
C ALA A 620 -31.66 6.01 -35.18
N LYS A 621 -31.79 5.30 -36.32
CA LYS A 621 -31.83 5.90 -37.66
C LYS A 621 -33.11 5.58 -38.45
N LYS A 622 -34.11 6.46 -38.25
CA LYS A 622 -34.85 7.02 -39.38
C LYS A 622 -34.00 8.16 -39.96
N SER A 623 -34.16 8.43 -41.26
CA SER A 623 -33.36 9.37 -42.06
C SER A 623 -31.96 8.86 -42.45
N ASP A 624 -31.60 9.15 -43.70
CA ASP A 624 -30.57 8.54 -44.57
C ASP A 624 -30.33 9.58 -45.72
N PRO A 625 -29.37 9.48 -46.67
CA PRO A 625 -27.95 9.04 -46.65
C PRO A 625 -26.97 10.03 -47.36
N SER A 626 -25.67 9.65 -47.45
CA SER A 626 -24.72 9.91 -48.58
C SER A 626 -24.14 11.34 -48.82
N ASN A 627 -22.97 11.58 -49.45
CA ASN A 627 -21.78 10.76 -49.81
C ASN A 627 -20.57 11.66 -50.25
N ASN A 628 -19.31 11.22 -50.02
CA ASN A 628 -18.07 11.41 -50.83
C ASN A 628 -17.57 12.87 -51.15
N ASP A 629 -16.31 13.22 -51.47
CA ASP A 629 -14.91 12.68 -51.48
C ASP A 629 -13.99 13.94 -51.73
N ASP A 630 -12.66 14.04 -51.57
CA ASP A 630 -11.52 13.29 -50.99
C ASP A 630 -10.34 14.32 -50.79
N THR A 631 -9.35 14.09 -49.91
CA THR A 631 -8.02 14.74 -50.06
C THR A 631 -6.88 14.06 -49.26
N THR A 632 -5.63 14.25 -49.71
CA THR A 632 -4.43 13.52 -49.23
C THR A 632 -3.51 14.33 -48.28
N ALA A 633 -2.76 13.62 -47.43
CA ALA A 633 -2.05 14.15 -46.25
C ALA A 633 -0.55 14.46 -46.44
N LYS A 634 0.05 15.20 -45.47
CA LYS A 634 1.44 15.00 -44.95
C LYS A 634 1.85 15.93 -43.78
N THR A 635 2.33 15.31 -42.68
CA THR A 635 3.63 15.51 -41.95
C THR A 635 4.33 16.89 -41.97
N ASP A 636 4.99 17.40 -40.91
CA ASP A 636 5.37 16.80 -39.60
C ASP A 636 5.89 17.87 -38.58
N SER A 637 6.25 17.41 -37.37
CA SER A 637 7.25 17.97 -36.40
C SER A 637 6.87 19.03 -35.33
N ASP A 638 6.67 18.52 -34.10
CA ASP A 638 7.56 18.68 -32.92
C ASP A 638 7.88 20.07 -32.31
N ASP A 639 7.40 20.32 -31.08
CA ASP A 639 8.21 20.84 -29.95
C ASP A 639 7.53 20.47 -28.60
N SER A 640 8.27 20.47 -27.47
CA SER A 640 7.73 20.09 -26.15
C SER A 640 8.37 20.82 -24.96
N ALA A 641 7.73 21.90 -24.49
CA ALA A 641 8.26 22.75 -23.40
C ALA A 641 7.26 23.29 -22.34
N ASP A 642 5.95 23.39 -22.62
CA ASP A 642 5.07 24.34 -21.92
C ASP A 642 4.17 23.80 -20.78
N GLU A 643 4.16 22.49 -20.49
CA GLU A 643 3.29 21.85 -19.46
C GLU A 643 3.43 22.44 -18.03
N LEU A 644 4.44 23.27 -17.74
CA LEU A 644 4.75 23.76 -16.39
C LEU A 644 4.34 25.21 -16.08
N GLU A 645 3.87 26.00 -17.06
CA GLU A 645 3.32 27.35 -16.79
C GLU A 645 1.83 27.51 -17.14
N ALA A 646 1.20 26.56 -17.85
CA ALA A 646 -0.21 26.62 -18.25
C ALA A 646 -1.22 26.60 -17.07
N LEU A 647 -0.90 25.90 -15.98
CA LEU A 647 -1.80 25.66 -14.83
C LEU A 647 -2.11 26.90 -13.96
N ASP A 648 -1.64 28.09 -14.33
CA ASP A 648 -1.88 29.35 -13.62
C ASP A 648 -2.50 30.46 -14.50
N SER A 649 -2.68 30.24 -15.81
CA SER A 649 -3.27 31.22 -16.74
C SER A 649 -4.81 31.17 -16.84
N GLU A 650 -5.41 29.98 -16.78
CA GLU A 650 -6.84 29.79 -17.10
C GLU A 650 -7.81 30.11 -15.95
N ALA A 651 -7.28 30.41 -14.76
CA ALA A 651 -8.09 30.56 -13.54
C ALA A 651 -8.88 31.89 -13.44
N ASN A 652 -8.84 32.76 -14.47
CA ASN A 652 -9.11 34.19 -14.32
C ASN A 652 -10.30 34.78 -15.13
N GLU A 653 -11.13 33.97 -15.78
CA GLU A 653 -12.45 34.43 -16.30
C GLU A 653 -13.58 33.45 -15.94
N ALA A 654 -14.23 33.68 -14.79
CA ALA A 654 -15.60 33.22 -14.49
C ALA A 654 -16.12 33.88 -13.20
N HIS A 655 -16.85 34.99 -13.33
CA HIS A 655 -17.55 35.61 -12.18
C HIS A 655 -18.97 36.05 -12.57
N LYS A 656 -19.98 35.31 -12.11
CA LYS A 656 -21.26 35.85 -11.63
C LYS A 656 -22.08 34.85 -10.82
N ASP A 657 -22.47 35.31 -9.63
CA ASP A 657 -23.67 35.03 -8.86
C ASP A 657 -24.28 33.61 -8.86
N SER A 658 -24.08 32.90 -7.75
CA SER A 658 -25.21 32.29 -7.05
C SER A 658 -25.03 32.41 -5.53
N SER A 659 -26.08 32.85 -4.83
CA SER A 659 -26.06 33.08 -3.39
C SER A 659 -26.59 31.84 -2.64
N ALA A 660 -25.68 31.00 -2.16
CA ALA A 660 -25.97 29.86 -1.30
C ALA A 660 -25.38 30.04 0.10
N THR A 661 -26.10 29.55 1.11
CA THR A 661 -25.86 29.74 2.54
C THR A 661 -24.43 29.42 2.98
N GLU A 662 -23.74 30.36 3.63
CA GLU A 662 -22.41 30.09 4.19
C GLU A 662 -22.49 29.14 5.39
N GLN A 663 -22.18 27.86 5.16
CA GLN A 663 -21.54 27.05 6.19
C GLN A 663 -20.13 27.61 6.45
N PRO A 664 -19.61 27.55 7.69
CA PRO A 664 -18.30 28.09 8.02
C PRO A 664 -17.21 27.47 7.14
N LYS A 665 -16.44 28.32 6.45
CA LYS A 665 -15.35 27.89 5.56
C LYS A 665 -14.25 27.22 6.38
N GLY A 666 -14.28 25.89 6.44
CA GLY A 666 -13.29 25.08 7.14
C GLY A 666 -11.85 25.47 6.78
N GLU A 667 -11.03 25.65 7.81
CA GLU A 667 -9.60 25.94 7.68
C GLU A 667 -8.87 24.72 7.11
N LEU A 668 -8.10 24.92 6.05
CA LEU A 668 -7.35 23.85 5.40
C LEU A 668 -6.00 24.40 4.93
N LEU A 669 -4.91 23.79 5.40
CA LEU A 669 -3.59 23.94 4.80
C LEU A 669 -3.39 22.78 3.82
N GLY A 670 -3.24 23.11 2.53
CA GLY A 670 -2.80 22.16 1.51
C GLY A 670 -1.37 22.47 1.09
N MET A 671 -0.50 21.47 1.11
CA MET A 671 0.87 21.57 0.60
C MET A 671 1.14 20.42 -0.38
N TYR A 672 2.11 20.61 -1.27
CA TYR A 672 2.77 19.51 -1.96
C TYR A 672 4.29 19.59 -1.82
N VAL A 673 4.93 18.42 -1.83
CA VAL A 673 6.38 18.26 -1.81
C VAL A 673 6.83 17.61 -3.11
N SER A 674 7.84 18.22 -3.73
CA SER A 674 8.58 17.64 -4.85
C SER A 674 10.07 17.55 -4.50
N ILE A 675 10.75 16.55 -5.05
CA ILE A 675 12.16 16.24 -4.73
C ILE A 675 13.02 16.08 -5.99
N ARG A 676 14.34 16.18 -5.80
CA ARG A 676 15.35 15.68 -6.73
C ARG A 676 16.41 14.91 -5.96
N ASN A 677 16.57 13.63 -6.28
CA ASN A 677 17.63 12.79 -5.74
C ASN A 677 18.96 13.13 -6.43
N ARG A 678 20.00 13.45 -5.65
CA ARG A 678 21.35 13.68 -6.15
C ARG A 678 22.32 12.71 -5.48
N VAL A 679 22.94 11.83 -6.25
CA VAL A 679 23.82 10.75 -5.77
C VAL A 679 25.19 10.90 -6.43
N ASN A 680 26.25 10.93 -5.62
CA ASN A 680 27.65 11.05 -6.07
C ASN A 680 27.91 12.27 -7.00
N GLY A 681 27.11 13.33 -6.85
CA GLY A 681 27.19 14.55 -7.65
C GLY A 681 26.21 14.64 -8.83
N GLU A 682 25.59 13.55 -9.26
CA GLU A 682 24.65 13.51 -10.40
C GLU A 682 23.19 13.44 -9.95
N PHE A 683 22.26 13.97 -10.76
CA PHE A 683 20.83 13.84 -10.49
C PHE A 683 20.29 12.53 -11.07
N VAL A 684 19.57 11.77 -10.25
CA VAL A 684 18.99 10.48 -10.60
C VAL A 684 17.50 10.44 -10.22
N PRO A 685 16.67 9.57 -10.81
CA PRO A 685 15.29 9.40 -10.36
C PRO A 685 15.22 8.93 -8.90
N ARG A 686 16.07 7.96 -8.53
CA ARG A 686 16.15 7.35 -7.19
C ARG A 686 17.56 6.84 -6.88
N PRO A 687 17.94 6.76 -5.60
CA PRO A 687 19.10 5.97 -5.19
C PRO A 687 18.87 4.46 -5.48
N VAL A 688 19.96 3.74 -5.70
CA VAL A 688 20.00 2.29 -5.99
C VAL A 688 21.12 1.66 -5.15
N GLY A 689 20.87 0.48 -4.60
CA GLY A 689 21.86 -0.25 -3.80
C GLY A 689 23.07 -0.66 -4.64
N SER A 690 24.28 -0.33 -4.18
CA SER A 690 25.53 -0.59 -4.92
C SER A 690 26.61 -1.31 -4.09
N GLY A 691 26.28 -1.70 -2.85
CA GLY A 691 27.22 -2.24 -1.86
C GLY A 691 28.26 -1.23 -1.33
N LYS A 692 28.34 -0.04 -1.91
CA LYS A 692 29.22 1.06 -1.49
C LYS A 692 28.40 2.17 -0.81
N PRO A 693 29.00 2.94 0.11
CA PRO A 693 28.38 4.18 0.60
C PRO A 693 28.04 5.12 -0.57
N LEU A 694 26.88 5.75 -0.51
CA LEU A 694 26.42 6.74 -1.49
C LEU A 694 26.61 8.14 -0.90
N ASP A 695 27.17 9.11 -1.66
CA ASP A 695 26.98 10.53 -1.31
C ASP A 695 25.61 10.96 -1.82
N TRP A 696 24.56 10.55 -1.08
CA TRP A 696 23.18 10.89 -1.39
C TRP A 696 22.76 12.19 -0.69
N SER A 697 22.15 13.07 -1.47
CA SER A 697 21.43 14.25 -1.00
C SER A 697 20.07 14.36 -1.69
N VAL A 698 19.08 14.80 -0.94
CA VAL A 698 17.71 15.02 -1.42
C VAL A 698 17.48 16.53 -1.42
N GLN A 699 17.39 17.12 -2.60
CA GLN A 699 16.88 18.49 -2.74
C GLN A 699 15.36 18.43 -2.74
N TYR A 700 14.69 19.33 -2.04
CA TYR A 700 13.23 19.35 -1.98
C TYR A 700 12.67 20.77 -1.88
N THR A 701 11.44 20.92 -2.35
CA THR A 701 10.64 22.15 -2.27
C THR A 701 9.27 21.79 -1.69
N ILE A 702 8.77 22.62 -0.77
CA ILE A 702 7.42 22.52 -0.22
C ILE A 702 6.65 23.76 -0.68
N THR A 703 5.56 23.54 -1.41
CA THR A 703 4.73 24.61 -1.97
C THR A 703 3.32 24.54 -1.39
N GLU A 704 2.80 25.67 -0.91
CA GLU A 704 1.42 25.79 -0.45
C GLU A 704 0.44 25.92 -1.63
N LEU A 705 -0.71 25.26 -1.52
CA LEU A 705 -1.79 25.30 -2.49
C LEU A 705 -2.78 26.42 -2.14
N SER A 706 -3.26 27.16 -3.15
CA SER A 706 -4.35 28.11 -2.93
C SER A 706 -5.65 27.40 -2.52
N ASP A 707 -6.46 28.03 -1.67
CA ASP A 707 -7.71 27.48 -1.11
C ASP A 707 -8.56 26.66 -2.08
N LYS A 708 -8.76 27.16 -3.31
CA LYS A 708 -9.55 26.48 -4.35
C LYS A 708 -8.88 25.18 -4.83
N LYS A 709 -7.57 25.24 -5.15
CA LYS A 709 -6.79 24.05 -5.54
C LYS A 709 -6.68 23.06 -4.36
N ALA A 710 -6.48 23.55 -3.15
CA ALA A 710 -6.39 22.75 -1.92
C ALA A 710 -7.69 21.99 -1.61
N LYS A 711 -8.84 22.67 -1.57
CA LYS A 711 -10.14 22.06 -1.21
C LYS A 711 -10.58 21.01 -2.25
N SER A 712 -10.32 21.25 -3.53
CA SER A 712 -10.60 20.29 -4.61
C SER A 712 -9.76 18.99 -4.46
N ILE A 713 -8.43 19.10 -4.38
CA ILE A 713 -7.54 17.94 -4.27
C ILE A 713 -7.78 17.20 -2.94
N TYR A 714 -8.11 17.91 -1.86
CA TYR A 714 -8.43 17.26 -0.58
C TYR A 714 -9.72 16.42 -0.65
N ALA A 715 -10.75 16.89 -1.38
CA ALA A 715 -11.95 16.10 -1.63
C ALA A 715 -11.63 14.83 -2.46
N GLN A 716 -10.77 14.93 -3.48
CA GLN A 716 -10.30 13.77 -4.26
C GLN A 716 -9.52 12.76 -3.41
N ILE A 717 -8.74 13.22 -2.43
CA ILE A 717 -8.01 12.37 -1.48
C ILE A 717 -8.99 11.67 -0.53
N LYS A 718 -9.99 12.38 0.01
CA LYS A 718 -11.02 11.77 0.88
C LYS A 718 -11.89 10.76 0.13
N LYS A 719 -12.30 11.04 -1.13
CA LYS A 719 -13.00 10.07 -2.01
C LYS A 719 -12.17 8.79 -2.13
N ARG A 720 -10.93 8.87 -2.64
CA ARG A 720 -10.08 7.68 -2.86
C ARG A 720 -9.65 6.95 -1.59
N ARG A 721 -9.51 7.65 -0.45
CA ARG A 721 -9.30 7.00 0.87
C ARG A 721 -10.51 6.17 1.28
N LYS A 722 -11.73 6.69 1.08
CA LYS A 722 -12.97 5.94 1.30
C LYS A 722 -13.06 4.75 0.34
N ASP A 723 -12.88 4.96 -0.96
CA ASP A 723 -13.04 3.91 -1.98
C ASP A 723 -12.11 2.70 -1.73
N VAL A 724 -10.86 2.95 -1.31
CA VAL A 724 -9.86 1.90 -1.03
C VAL A 724 -10.09 1.15 0.29
N LEU A 725 -10.74 1.77 1.28
CA LEU A 725 -10.89 1.19 2.63
C LEU A 725 -12.31 0.67 2.92
N ALA A 726 -13.32 1.47 2.57
CA ALA A 726 -14.74 1.19 2.78
C ALA A 726 -15.36 0.35 1.66
N THR A 727 -14.62 -0.65 1.17
CA THR A 727 -15.10 -1.58 0.13
C THR A 727 -16.32 -2.36 0.65
N ASP A 728 -17.37 -2.41 -0.17
CA ASP A 728 -18.60 -3.14 0.16
C ASP A 728 -18.37 -4.67 0.26
N PRO A 729 -19.03 -5.40 1.18
CA PRO A 729 -18.89 -6.85 1.29
C PRO A 729 -19.28 -7.64 0.03
N GLY A 730 -20.24 -7.15 -0.77
CA GLY A 730 -20.61 -7.72 -2.06
C GLY A 730 -19.49 -7.54 -3.09
N THR A 731 -18.90 -6.34 -3.17
CA THR A 731 -17.72 -6.08 -4.02
C THR A 731 -16.56 -7.00 -3.65
N ARG A 732 -16.22 -7.11 -2.35
CA ARG A 732 -15.16 -8.04 -1.90
C ARG A 732 -15.49 -9.50 -2.22
N SER A 733 -16.75 -9.91 -2.09
CA SER A 733 -17.18 -11.27 -2.45
C SER A 733 -17.00 -11.56 -3.95
N ALA A 734 -17.27 -10.58 -4.82
CA ALA A 734 -17.04 -10.69 -6.26
C ALA A 734 -15.54 -10.72 -6.62
N GLU A 735 -14.72 -9.86 -6.01
CA GLU A 735 -13.25 -9.88 -6.15
C GLU A 735 -12.66 -11.23 -5.71
N TRP A 736 -13.14 -11.77 -4.59
CA TRP A 736 -12.71 -13.06 -4.03
C TRP A 736 -13.05 -14.23 -4.95
N TYR A 737 -14.28 -14.24 -5.50
CA TYR A 737 -14.69 -15.21 -6.51
C TYR A 737 -13.84 -15.13 -7.79
N ARG A 738 -13.59 -13.91 -8.30
CA ARG A 738 -12.70 -13.67 -9.45
C ARG A 738 -11.27 -14.14 -9.17
N MET A 739 -10.72 -13.81 -8.00
CA MET A 739 -9.34 -14.13 -7.60
C MET A 739 -9.10 -15.64 -7.52
N PHE A 740 -10.05 -16.40 -6.98
CA PHE A 740 -10.00 -17.87 -6.95
C PHE A 740 -10.57 -18.54 -8.20
N LYS A 741 -11.13 -17.80 -9.17
CA LYS A 741 -11.91 -18.33 -10.31
C LYS A 741 -12.98 -19.35 -9.87
N GLY A 742 -13.66 -19.06 -8.76
CA GLY A 742 -14.63 -19.96 -8.13
C GLY A 742 -14.07 -21.22 -7.45
N GLN A 743 -12.74 -21.43 -7.43
CA GLN A 743 -12.14 -22.68 -6.95
C GLN A 743 -11.99 -22.80 -5.41
N LEU A 744 -12.24 -21.74 -4.63
CA LEU A 744 -12.03 -21.79 -3.18
C LEU A 744 -12.83 -22.89 -2.46
N PRO A 745 -14.14 -23.13 -2.72
CA PRO A 745 -14.86 -24.25 -2.10
C PRO A 745 -14.20 -25.61 -2.37
N ILE A 746 -13.49 -25.76 -3.50
CA ILE A 746 -12.71 -26.96 -3.83
C ILE A 746 -11.46 -27.04 -2.95
N PHE A 747 -10.71 -25.95 -2.79
CA PHE A 747 -9.54 -25.92 -1.89
C PHE A 747 -9.94 -26.13 -0.42
N THR A 748 -10.99 -25.45 0.07
CA THR A 748 -11.54 -25.62 1.42
C THR A 748 -11.93 -27.07 1.69
N LYS A 749 -12.65 -27.71 0.75
CA LYS A 749 -13.04 -29.13 0.88
C LYS A 749 -11.86 -30.10 0.75
N GLN A 750 -10.81 -29.74 -0.01
CA GLN A 750 -9.58 -30.53 -0.08
C GLN A 750 -8.75 -30.44 1.21
N GLY A 751 -8.70 -29.29 1.87
CA GLY A 751 -8.02 -29.13 3.17
C GLY A 751 -8.75 -29.86 4.30
N GLN A 752 -10.08 -29.74 4.38
CA GLN A 752 -10.93 -30.52 5.28
C GLN A 752 -10.68 -32.03 5.13
N LYS A 753 -10.84 -32.57 3.91
CA LYS A 753 -10.60 -34.00 3.64
C LYS A 753 -9.14 -34.42 3.88
N TYR A 754 -8.18 -33.53 3.69
CA TYR A 754 -6.78 -33.80 4.02
C TYR A 754 -6.60 -33.95 5.55
N ARG A 755 -7.28 -33.13 6.36
CA ARG A 755 -7.26 -33.25 7.83
C ARG A 755 -7.97 -34.48 8.34
N GLU A 756 -9.16 -34.81 7.84
CA GLU A 756 -9.86 -36.06 8.15
C GLU A 756 -8.94 -37.29 7.99
N VAL A 757 -8.22 -37.36 6.85
CA VAL A 757 -7.30 -38.46 6.53
C VAL A 757 -6.02 -38.42 7.37
N ARG A 758 -5.51 -37.23 7.72
CA ARG A 758 -4.35 -37.08 8.61
C ARG A 758 -4.67 -37.50 10.04
N GLU A 759 -5.78 -37.04 10.59
CA GLU A 759 -6.20 -37.34 11.96
C GLU A 759 -6.52 -38.83 12.12
N GLN A 760 -7.06 -39.50 11.09
CA GLN A 760 -7.20 -40.96 11.04
C GLN A 760 -5.85 -41.71 10.97
N GLN A 761 -4.80 -41.12 10.40
CA GLN A 761 -3.44 -41.71 10.35
C GLN A 761 -2.64 -41.45 11.63
N GLU A 762 -2.92 -40.34 12.30
CA GLU A 762 -2.29 -39.94 13.57
C GLU A 762 -2.98 -40.59 14.78
N ALA A 763 -4.26 -40.97 14.67
CA ALA A 763 -5.02 -41.66 15.72
C ALA A 763 -4.37 -43.01 16.12
N GLY A 764 -3.78 -43.03 17.32
CA GLY A 764 -3.10 -44.21 17.88
C GLY A 764 -1.64 -44.38 17.43
N SER A 765 -1.14 -43.53 16.53
CA SER A 765 0.26 -43.48 16.15
C SER A 765 1.10 -42.75 17.23
N PRO A 766 2.34 -43.18 17.52
CA PRO A 766 3.23 -42.43 18.40
C PRO A 766 3.58 -41.06 17.78
N VAL A 767 3.40 -39.98 18.54
CA VAL A 767 3.67 -38.62 18.06
C VAL A 767 5.14 -38.28 18.28
N TYR A 768 5.87 -38.01 17.20
CA TYR A 768 7.27 -37.59 17.26
C TYR A 768 7.41 -36.09 17.01
N VAL A 769 8.27 -35.45 17.81
CA VAL A 769 8.81 -34.12 17.52
C VAL A 769 10.22 -34.30 16.97
N ALA A 770 10.59 -33.49 16.00
CA ALA A 770 11.92 -33.49 15.41
C ALA A 770 12.97 -33.19 16.50
N TRP A 771 14.16 -33.76 16.34
CA TRP A 771 15.30 -33.64 17.26
C TRP A 771 15.15 -34.41 18.59
N ASP A 772 13.96 -34.90 18.94
CA ASP A 772 13.75 -35.86 20.03
C ASP A 772 13.88 -37.31 19.52
N THR A 773 14.47 -38.20 20.32
CA THR A 773 14.68 -39.62 19.96
C THR A 773 13.57 -40.56 20.42
N GLU A 774 12.71 -40.11 21.32
CA GLU A 774 11.57 -40.85 21.84
C GLU A 774 10.27 -40.13 21.44
N PRO A 775 9.16 -40.85 21.20
CA PRO A 775 7.88 -40.21 20.94
C PRO A 775 7.37 -39.51 22.21
N LEU A 776 6.58 -38.45 22.03
CA LEU A 776 5.92 -37.76 23.13
C LEU A 776 5.06 -38.74 23.94
N PRO A 777 5.04 -38.63 25.29
CA PRO A 777 4.21 -39.48 26.12
C PRO A 777 2.73 -39.29 25.78
N PRO A 778 1.93 -40.37 25.69
CA PRO A 778 0.53 -40.28 25.30
C PRO A 778 -0.24 -39.36 26.26
N ASN A 779 -0.94 -38.38 25.69
CA ASN A 779 -1.60 -37.31 26.40
C ASN A 779 -2.60 -37.87 27.43
N LYS A 780 -2.35 -37.67 28.73
CA LYS A 780 -3.16 -38.26 29.83
C LYS A 780 -4.57 -37.67 29.97
N THR A 781 -4.94 -36.76 29.09
CA THR A 781 -6.13 -35.88 29.19
C THR A 781 -7.31 -36.29 28.32
N SER A 782 -7.15 -37.19 27.34
CA SER A 782 -8.24 -37.62 26.43
C SER A 782 -9.13 -38.75 26.97
N LYS A 783 -9.16 -38.97 28.29
CA LYS A 783 -10.04 -39.94 28.96
C LYS A 783 -10.92 -39.28 30.03
N ARG A 784 -11.71 -38.29 29.58
CA ARG A 784 -12.95 -37.71 30.12
C ARG A 784 -13.50 -36.80 29.01
N ASP A 785 -14.78 -36.82 28.61
CA ASP A 785 -15.92 -37.58 29.12
C ASP A 785 -16.62 -38.36 27.98
N SER A 786 -17.52 -39.28 28.35
CA SER A 786 -18.27 -40.18 27.46
C SER A 786 -19.71 -40.34 27.92
#